data_AF-A0A0A6FC04-F1
#
_entry.id   AF-A0A0A6FC04-F1
#
_cell.length_a   1.000
_cell.length_b   1.000
_cell.length_c   1.000
_cell.angle_alpha   90.00
_cell.angle_beta   90.00
_cell.angle_gamma   90.00
#
_symmetry.space_group_name_H-M   'P 1'
#
loop_
_entity.id
_entity.type
_entity.pdbx_description
1 polymer ?
#
loop_
_entity_poly.entity_id
_entity_poly.type
_entity_poly.pdbx_seq_one_letter_code
_entity_poly.pdbx_strand_id
1 'polypeptide(L)'
;MYLINGELHADFDLDTALTLLHQALPQHLSTPLQRATVLTAAANFAQQLHSVELPLDNEQRQALIDFCQPHALQKKLERELGDHADSLRRFDYRQSRFEQWSPLGLVVHVTPANAPLLACCAMIESLLAGNLNWLRPSRSDQGLTARLLHALVQCDPSGQLCHYVAVLPVATAQIGRLCKMANGVSAWGGEAALQAIRQQLPPGCRWIDWGHRISFAYLTPDAATPPTLEAIADEVCRLDQQACSSPQWLLVDSDEPAVLHEIGSALATAFERRAGQWPALTPTVQEASEITTHTLMTRLAQSFSAVTAHVWSAPGWRVVWSHDQVLAPSPLFRTLLLKPLPREQLAETLLPWRNVLQSCALVCAEPQIAELSRTLIAAGVSRIAPINAIHDGYDGEPHDGVYALQRLSRRVSVSLAPTQLPAHMNLDRRPCAPTLAGLPITDKVAFVARPTTAAAQLFFRSGGSSGTPALAGFSYRDFQRQMRAAADGLFAAGLDPGRDKVMNLFFSGSLYGGFFSFAKVLELLGATHLPMGAPADDDYSDIAQVIIEQRVTVLIGMPSTLHRLFLNEQLRLSRYGGIEKVFLGGEHISDPCRELLQRCGVASIRSAVYGSVDAGPFGHACAATADGVFHLMEDIQHLEIVAMEQDVPVVGDEVGRLLFTSKAREGQQVQRYEVGDSGRWLPGDCACGLSSPRFELLQRHGRLLRIGSDFICLNELARHLQTAFQLHLDQAPDGLERLLIRSPGNPADILDRLQSYSTLATLVRSRLLTVEAQICEPHQFSRNKHSGKIPSVIDARR
;
A
#
# COMPACT_ATOMS: atom_id res chain seq x y z
N MET A 1 27.39 27.20 6.58
CA MET A 1 27.83 25.89 6.07
C MET A 1 26.85 25.46 4.99
N TYR A 2 27.34 25.24 3.78
CA TYR A 2 26.57 24.71 2.66
C TYR A 2 26.62 23.18 2.68
N LEU A 3 25.60 22.52 2.15
CA LEU A 3 25.60 21.10 1.80
C LEU A 3 25.26 20.99 0.32
N ILE A 4 26.16 20.44 -0.49
CA ILE A 4 25.98 20.30 -1.95
C ILE A 4 26.63 18.98 -2.38
N ASN A 5 25.93 18.19 -3.22
CA ASN A 5 26.42 16.89 -3.70
C ASN A 5 26.89 15.95 -2.57
N GLY A 6 26.22 16.03 -1.41
CA GLY A 6 26.54 15.20 -0.25
C GLY A 6 27.70 15.68 0.61
N GLU A 7 28.39 16.77 0.24
CA GLU A 7 29.56 17.29 0.95
C GLU A 7 29.28 18.63 1.65
N LEU A 8 29.92 18.84 2.80
CA LEU A 8 29.82 20.08 3.58
C LEU A 8 30.87 21.08 3.14
N HIS A 9 30.44 22.29 2.78
CA HIS A 9 31.32 23.37 2.31
C HIS A 9 31.22 24.59 3.22
N ALA A 10 32.36 25.00 3.79
CA ALA A 10 32.47 26.21 4.62
C ALA A 10 32.92 27.44 3.82
N ASP A 11 33.59 27.20 2.70
CA ASP A 11 34.25 28.14 1.79
C ASP A 11 33.35 28.62 0.63
N PHE A 12 32.25 27.92 0.37
CA PHE A 12 31.35 28.27 -0.73
C PHE A 12 30.62 29.59 -0.49
N ASP A 13 30.50 30.38 -1.56
CA ASP A 13 29.56 31.48 -1.66
C ASP A 13 28.31 31.08 -2.46
N LEU A 14 27.31 31.97 -2.46
CA LEU A 14 26.03 31.70 -3.11
C LEU A 14 26.15 31.58 -4.63
N ASP A 15 27.05 32.33 -5.26
CA ASP A 15 27.20 32.37 -6.72
C ASP A 15 27.83 31.07 -7.23
N THR A 16 28.85 30.58 -6.52
CA THR A 16 29.49 29.28 -6.78
C THR A 16 28.50 28.14 -6.58
N ALA A 17 27.77 28.15 -5.46
CA ALA A 17 26.76 27.14 -5.15
C ALA A 17 25.66 27.06 -6.23
N LEU A 18 25.08 28.21 -6.62
CA LEU A 18 24.03 28.26 -7.62
C LEU A 18 24.52 27.86 -9.02
N THR A 19 25.76 28.21 -9.39
CA THR A 19 26.33 27.83 -10.69
C THR A 19 26.40 26.31 -10.82
N LEU A 20 26.94 25.63 -9.79
CA LEU A 20 27.05 24.18 -9.76
C LEU A 20 25.67 23.51 -9.75
N LEU A 21 24.75 23.97 -8.90
CA LEU A 21 23.41 23.38 -8.80
C LEU A 21 22.59 23.57 -10.08
N HIS A 22 22.64 24.74 -10.71
CA HIS A 22 21.91 24.98 -11.97
C HIS A 22 22.45 24.14 -13.13
N GLN A 23 23.75 23.89 -13.18
CA GLN A 23 24.35 23.08 -14.25
C GLN A 23 23.84 21.63 -14.23
N ALA A 24 23.66 21.06 -13.04
CA ALA A 24 23.21 19.68 -12.86
C ALA A 24 21.66 19.53 -12.90
N LEU A 25 20.93 20.63 -12.70
CA LEU A 25 19.48 20.63 -12.50
C LEU A 25 18.67 19.92 -13.62
N PRO A 26 18.92 20.15 -14.93
CA PRO A 26 18.14 19.49 -15.99
C PRO A 26 18.27 17.97 -15.98
N GLN A 27 19.48 17.45 -15.71
CA GLN A 27 19.74 16.02 -15.65
C GLN A 27 18.96 15.39 -14.50
N HIS A 28 19.07 15.95 -13.29
CA HIS A 28 18.38 15.41 -12.12
C HIS A 28 16.85 15.53 -12.21
N LEU A 29 16.31 16.59 -12.82
CA LEU A 29 14.86 16.70 -13.06
C LEU A 29 14.34 15.63 -14.04
N SER A 30 15.19 15.13 -14.95
CA SER A 30 14.83 14.10 -15.92
C SER A 30 14.93 12.65 -15.39
N THR A 31 15.58 12.49 -14.23
CA THR A 31 15.75 11.20 -13.54
C THR A 31 14.98 11.25 -12.22
N PRO A 32 13.79 10.66 -12.10
CA PRO A 32 13.06 10.69 -10.83
C PRO A 32 13.77 9.83 -9.77
N LEU A 33 13.87 10.33 -8.53
CA LEU A 33 14.33 9.55 -7.40
C LEU A 33 13.32 8.44 -7.07
N GLN A 34 13.79 7.21 -6.88
CA GLN A 34 12.92 6.11 -6.48
C GLN A 34 12.59 6.20 -4.98
N ARG A 35 11.31 6.00 -4.63
CA ARG A 35 10.86 5.99 -3.22
C ARG A 35 11.58 4.94 -2.38
N ALA A 36 11.88 3.78 -2.96
CA ALA A 36 12.62 2.72 -2.30
C ALA A 36 13.99 3.21 -1.80
N THR A 37 14.70 4.02 -2.59
CA THR A 37 15.98 4.61 -2.18
C THR A 37 15.84 5.48 -0.93
N VAL A 38 14.80 6.32 -0.88
CA VAL A 38 14.52 7.18 0.28
C VAL A 38 14.15 6.37 1.51
N LEU A 39 13.29 5.34 1.36
CA LEU A 39 12.89 4.46 2.45
C LEU A 39 14.09 3.68 3.02
N THR A 40 14.98 3.16 2.17
CA THR A 40 16.21 2.49 2.60
C THR A 40 17.16 3.46 3.31
N ALA A 41 17.39 4.65 2.75
CA ALA A 41 18.25 5.65 3.38
C ALA A 41 17.71 6.11 4.74
N ALA A 42 16.40 6.35 4.85
CA ALA A 42 15.75 6.71 6.12
C ALA A 42 15.85 5.59 7.17
N ALA A 43 15.68 4.33 6.77
CA ALA A 43 15.83 3.18 7.66
C ALA A 43 17.27 3.08 8.23
N ASN A 44 18.26 3.21 7.35
CA ASN A 44 19.67 3.20 7.72
C ASN A 44 20.01 4.41 8.61
N PHE A 45 19.43 5.58 8.32
CA PHE A 45 19.60 6.78 9.13
C PHE A 45 19.01 6.63 10.52
N ALA A 46 17.82 6.04 10.66
CA ALA A 46 17.22 5.71 11.95
C ALA A 46 18.15 4.81 12.78
N GLN A 47 18.77 3.79 12.16
CA GLN A 47 19.75 2.95 12.84
C GLN A 47 21.01 3.73 13.26
N GLN A 48 21.54 4.57 12.37
CA GLN A 48 22.74 5.36 12.64
C GLN A 48 22.51 6.43 13.73
N LEU A 49 21.30 6.96 13.85
CA LEU A 49 20.91 7.93 14.89
C LEU A 49 21.11 7.40 16.31
N HIS A 50 21.20 6.08 16.53
CA HIS A 50 21.53 5.54 17.85
C HIS A 50 22.99 5.76 18.28
N SER A 51 23.92 5.96 17.35
CA SER A 51 25.36 6.02 17.63
C SER A 51 26.05 7.29 17.15
N VAL A 52 25.47 8.02 16.19
CA VAL A 52 26.10 9.23 15.63
C VAL A 52 26.00 10.42 16.59
N GLU A 53 27.13 11.12 16.77
CA GLU A 53 27.21 12.36 17.54
C GLU A 53 26.65 13.53 16.71
N LEU A 54 25.41 13.91 17.03
CA LEU A 54 24.71 15.07 16.47
C LEU A 54 24.17 15.91 17.63
N PRO A 55 24.07 17.24 17.49
CA PRO A 55 23.62 18.13 18.56
C PRO A 55 22.09 18.09 18.68
N LEU A 56 21.57 16.92 19.05
CA LEU A 56 20.18 16.63 19.36
C LEU A 56 20.10 16.09 20.79
N ASP A 57 19.10 16.52 21.55
CA ASP A 57 18.77 15.88 22.81
C ASP A 57 18.13 14.48 22.59
N ASN A 58 17.91 13.75 23.69
CA ASN A 58 17.39 12.38 23.62
C ASN A 58 15.97 12.31 23.06
N GLU A 59 15.11 13.29 23.36
CA GLU A 59 13.73 13.32 22.90
C GLU A 59 13.67 13.62 21.39
N GLN A 60 14.42 14.62 20.94
CA GLN A 60 14.58 14.98 19.54
C GLN A 60 15.12 13.81 18.71
N ARG A 61 16.13 13.11 19.25
CA ARG A 61 16.71 11.93 18.60
C ARG A 61 15.69 10.81 18.45
N GLN A 62 14.95 10.49 19.52
CA GLN A 62 13.93 9.44 19.46
C GLN A 62 12.80 9.80 18.49
N ALA A 63 12.31 11.04 18.52
CA ALA A 63 11.28 11.50 17.60
C ALA A 63 11.72 11.39 16.12
N LEU A 64 12.98 11.70 15.81
CA LEU A 64 13.52 11.55 14.46
C LEU A 64 13.68 10.08 14.05
N ILE A 65 14.07 9.20 14.97
CA ILE A 65 14.13 7.74 14.75
C ILE A 65 12.74 7.18 14.43
N ASP A 66 11.74 7.57 15.21
CA ASP A 66 10.36 7.13 15.03
C ASP A 66 9.79 7.61 13.70
N PHE A 67 10.07 8.87 13.34
CA PHE A 67 9.69 9.43 12.05
C PHE A 67 10.31 8.69 10.86
N CYS A 68 11.57 8.28 10.97
CA CYS A 68 12.32 7.62 9.89
C CYS A 68 12.00 6.11 9.75
N GLN A 69 11.11 5.55 10.59
CA GLN A 69 10.75 4.14 10.48
C GLN A 69 10.09 3.82 9.13
N PRO A 70 10.51 2.76 8.41
CA PRO A 70 9.96 2.41 7.11
C PRO A 70 8.44 2.27 7.10
N HIS A 71 7.87 1.64 8.13
CA HIS A 71 6.42 1.48 8.27
C HIS A 71 5.69 2.84 8.36
N ALA A 72 6.23 3.79 9.13
CA ALA A 72 5.63 5.11 9.31
C ALA A 72 5.60 5.89 7.98
N LEU A 73 6.75 5.93 7.28
CA LEU A 73 6.87 6.60 5.98
C LEU A 73 6.01 5.93 4.89
N GLN A 74 5.94 4.59 4.89
CA GLN A 74 5.13 3.82 3.96
C GLN A 74 3.62 4.05 4.17
N LYS A 75 3.17 4.04 5.43
CA LYS A 75 1.77 4.34 5.79
C LYS A 75 1.40 5.78 5.44
N LYS A 76 2.33 6.73 5.59
CA LYS A 76 2.15 8.11 5.15
C LYS A 76 1.97 8.19 3.63
N LEU A 77 2.84 7.55 2.83
CA LEU A 77 2.69 7.49 1.37
C LEU A 77 1.32 6.95 0.94
N GLU A 78 0.87 5.87 1.56
CA GLU A 78 -0.43 5.24 1.25
C GLU A 78 -1.60 6.13 1.60
N ARG A 79 -1.61 6.71 2.80
CA ARG A 79 -2.69 7.60 3.24
C ARG A 79 -2.77 8.88 2.43
N GLU A 80 -1.62 9.45 2.08
CA GLU A 80 -1.57 10.75 1.41
C GLU A 80 -1.69 10.65 -0.12
N LEU A 81 -1.09 9.63 -0.76
CA LEU A 81 -1.05 9.52 -2.22
C LEU A 81 -1.76 8.28 -2.78
N GLY A 82 -2.09 7.28 -1.94
CA GLY A 82 -2.68 6.01 -2.33
C GLY A 82 -1.66 4.92 -2.70
N ASP A 83 -2.14 3.68 -2.84
CA ASP A 83 -1.31 2.46 -2.95
C ASP A 83 -0.43 2.34 -4.21
N HIS A 84 -0.74 3.12 -5.25
CA HIS A 84 -0.14 3.07 -6.58
C HIS A 84 0.31 4.46 -7.06
N ALA A 85 0.75 5.29 -6.13
CA ALA A 85 1.02 6.70 -6.43
C ALA A 85 2.15 6.92 -7.46
N ASP A 86 3.01 5.94 -7.68
CA ASP A 86 4.15 5.93 -8.61
C ASP A 86 3.87 5.21 -9.94
N SER A 87 2.64 4.77 -10.17
CA SER A 87 2.25 4.04 -11.38
C SER A 87 1.37 4.92 -12.28
N LEU A 88 1.83 5.19 -13.51
CA LEU A 88 1.07 5.85 -14.57
C LEU A 88 0.09 4.86 -15.18
N ARG A 89 -1.02 4.68 -14.48
CA ARG A 89 -1.99 3.62 -14.75
C ARG A 89 -3.37 4.12 -15.10
N ARG A 90 -4.13 3.26 -15.77
CA ARG A 90 -5.56 3.48 -15.99
C ARG A 90 -6.29 3.48 -14.66
N PHE A 91 -7.08 4.53 -14.42
CA PHE A 91 -8.04 4.57 -13.31
C PHE A 91 -9.38 3.91 -13.67
N ASP A 92 -9.66 3.75 -14.97
CA ASP A 92 -10.82 3.04 -15.52
C ASP A 92 -10.38 2.21 -16.74
N TYR A 93 -10.57 0.88 -16.69
CA TYR A 93 -10.17 -0.04 -17.76
C TYR A 93 -10.88 0.25 -19.09
N ARG A 94 -12.07 0.87 -19.04
CA ARG A 94 -12.88 1.22 -20.21
C ARG A 94 -12.33 2.44 -20.98
N GLN A 95 -11.32 3.12 -20.43
CA GLN A 95 -10.78 4.36 -20.98
C GLN A 95 -9.28 4.22 -21.24
N SER A 96 -8.80 4.75 -22.37
CA SER A 96 -7.36 4.86 -22.67
C SER A 96 -6.74 6.12 -22.03
N ARG A 97 -6.98 6.29 -20.73
CA ARG A 97 -6.50 7.43 -19.93
C ARG A 97 -5.73 6.92 -18.73
N PHE A 98 -4.54 7.47 -18.53
CA PHE A 98 -3.60 7.08 -17.49
C PHE A 98 -3.34 8.28 -16.59
N GLU A 99 -3.23 8.04 -15.28
CA GLU A 99 -2.91 9.09 -14.32
C GLU A 99 -1.96 8.58 -13.23
N GLN A 100 -1.10 9.47 -12.73
CA GLN A 100 -0.26 9.22 -11.56
C GLN A 100 -0.03 10.48 -10.74
N TRP A 101 0.52 10.30 -9.54
CA TRP A 101 1.21 11.38 -8.85
C TRP A 101 2.63 11.54 -9.41
N SER A 102 3.08 12.77 -9.51
CA SER A 102 4.42 13.13 -9.99
C SER A 102 4.99 14.22 -9.08
N PRO A 103 6.31 14.26 -8.86
CA PRO A 103 6.93 15.37 -8.15
C PRO A 103 6.61 16.72 -8.80
N LEU A 104 6.69 17.79 -8.00
CA LEU A 104 6.66 19.16 -8.52
C LEU A 104 7.91 19.46 -9.35
N GLY A 105 9.06 18.93 -8.95
CA GLY A 105 10.37 19.24 -9.53
C GLY A 105 11.31 19.78 -8.47
N LEU A 106 11.76 21.03 -8.61
CA LEU A 106 12.57 21.71 -7.60
C LEU A 106 11.67 22.36 -6.54
N VAL A 107 11.84 21.96 -5.28
CA VAL A 107 11.17 22.54 -4.12
C VAL A 107 12.19 23.28 -3.25
N VAL A 108 11.93 24.55 -2.97
CA VAL A 108 12.73 25.35 -2.03
C VAL A 108 12.04 25.36 -0.67
N HIS A 109 12.76 24.94 0.37
CA HIS A 109 12.28 24.91 1.75
C HIS A 109 12.85 26.10 2.53
N VAL A 110 12.01 26.83 3.25
CA VAL A 110 12.42 27.94 4.12
C VAL A 110 11.94 27.67 5.54
N THR A 111 12.85 27.23 6.41
CA THR A 111 12.51 26.74 7.75
C THR A 111 12.86 27.74 8.86
N PRO A 112 12.16 27.71 10.01
CA PRO A 112 12.49 28.51 11.18
C PRO A 112 13.55 27.79 12.04
N ALA A 113 13.98 28.42 13.13
CA ALA A 113 14.96 27.80 14.06
C ALA A 113 14.34 27.21 15.33
N ASN A 114 13.08 27.51 15.63
CA ASN A 114 12.41 27.08 16.86
C ASN A 114 11.92 25.62 16.82
N ALA A 115 12.06 24.94 15.68
CA ALA A 115 11.71 23.54 15.52
C ALA A 115 12.90 22.76 14.92
N PRO A 116 13.81 22.23 15.75
CA PRO A 116 15.09 21.66 15.30
C PRO A 116 14.98 20.51 14.29
N LEU A 117 13.93 19.69 14.39
CA LEU A 117 13.73 18.52 13.53
C LEU A 117 13.00 18.83 12.22
N LEU A 118 12.24 19.94 12.17
CA LEU A 118 11.30 20.25 11.10
C LEU A 118 11.97 20.22 9.72
N ALA A 119 13.16 20.83 9.62
CA ALA A 119 13.90 20.93 8.38
C ALA A 119 14.26 19.55 7.79
N CYS A 120 14.65 18.61 8.66
CA CYS A 120 14.98 17.25 8.26
C CYS A 120 13.73 16.47 7.84
N CYS A 121 12.66 16.53 8.65
CA CYS A 121 11.40 15.84 8.34
C CYS A 121 10.78 16.33 7.02
N ALA A 122 10.68 17.65 6.83
CA ALA A 122 10.17 18.25 5.59
C ALA A 122 10.99 17.85 4.35
N MET A 123 12.31 17.71 4.52
CA MET A 123 13.20 17.23 3.46
C MET A 123 12.88 15.78 3.08
N ILE A 124 12.77 14.89 4.06
CA ILE A 124 12.42 13.49 3.84
C ILE A 124 11.05 13.36 3.16
N GLU A 125 10.04 14.11 3.60
CA GLU A 125 8.72 14.13 2.96
C GLU A 125 8.79 14.54 1.49
N SER A 126 9.56 15.59 1.18
CA SER A 126 9.72 16.06 -0.19
C SER A 126 10.54 15.10 -1.07
N LEU A 127 11.53 14.40 -0.49
CA LEU A 127 12.25 13.31 -1.16
C LEU A 127 11.32 12.12 -1.45
N LEU A 128 10.42 11.76 -0.52
CA LEU A 128 9.41 10.71 -0.74
C LEU A 128 8.44 11.05 -1.89
N ALA A 129 8.13 12.33 -2.08
CA ALA A 129 7.39 12.82 -3.24
C ALA A 129 8.23 12.80 -4.55
N GLY A 130 9.54 12.60 -4.45
CA GLY A 130 10.48 12.51 -5.57
C GLY A 130 11.06 13.86 -6.03
N ASN A 131 10.95 14.91 -5.20
CA ASN A 131 11.42 16.26 -5.55
C ASN A 131 12.93 16.40 -5.37
N LEU A 132 13.51 17.34 -6.13
CA LEU A 132 14.80 17.96 -5.84
C LEU A 132 14.60 19.06 -4.82
N ASN A 133 15.50 19.19 -3.85
CA ASN A 133 15.25 20.05 -2.71
C ASN A 133 16.43 20.98 -2.40
N TRP A 134 16.14 22.27 -2.34
CA TRP A 134 17.05 23.26 -1.76
C TRP A 134 16.46 23.80 -0.48
N LEU A 135 17.24 23.79 0.59
CA LEU A 135 16.78 24.24 1.90
C LEU A 135 17.56 25.45 2.36
N ARG A 136 16.84 26.50 2.72
CA ARG A 136 17.37 27.67 3.40
C ARG A 136 17.02 27.57 4.89
N PRO A 137 18.00 27.29 5.77
CA PRO A 137 17.76 27.25 7.20
C PRO A 137 17.71 28.66 7.78
N SER A 138 17.18 28.79 9.00
CA SER A 138 17.31 30.02 9.78
C SER A 138 18.78 30.33 10.10
N ARG A 139 19.10 31.61 10.32
CA ARG A 139 20.46 32.02 10.74
C ARG A 139 20.88 31.41 12.08
N SER A 140 19.92 31.17 12.98
CA SER A 140 20.16 30.56 14.28
C SER A 140 20.23 29.02 14.26
N ASP A 141 20.12 28.38 13.09
CA ASP A 141 20.27 26.91 12.95
C ASP A 141 21.69 26.41 13.29
N GLN A 142 22.69 27.30 13.22
CA GLN A 142 24.10 26.98 13.50
C GLN A 142 24.62 25.73 12.75
N GLY A 143 24.09 25.46 11.55
CA GLY A 143 24.50 24.34 10.70
C GLY A 143 24.04 22.96 11.19
N LEU A 144 23.09 22.88 12.12
CA LEU A 144 22.47 21.62 12.52
C LEU A 144 21.81 20.94 11.32
N THR A 145 21.02 21.68 10.54
CA THR A 145 20.29 21.11 9.39
C THR A 145 21.24 20.52 8.34
N ALA A 146 22.33 21.22 8.02
CA ALA A 146 23.33 20.73 7.07
C ALA A 146 23.98 19.42 7.53
N ARG A 147 24.31 19.30 8.83
CA ARG A 147 24.90 18.09 9.41
C ARG A 147 23.93 16.91 9.44
N LEU A 148 22.66 17.15 9.77
CA LEU A 148 21.61 16.13 9.74
C LEU A 148 21.41 15.57 8.34
N LEU A 149 21.27 16.45 7.35
CA LEU A 149 21.04 16.05 5.97
C LEU A 149 22.28 15.41 5.32
N HIS A 150 23.49 15.83 5.72
CA HIS A 150 24.71 15.13 5.34
C HIS A 150 24.69 13.68 5.86
N ALA A 151 24.39 13.47 7.15
CA ALA A 151 24.31 12.12 7.72
C ALA A 151 23.25 11.25 7.01
N LEU A 152 22.06 11.78 6.73
CA LEU A 152 21.02 11.08 5.96
C LEU A 152 21.51 10.66 4.56
N VAL A 153 22.20 11.56 3.85
CA VAL A 153 22.71 11.28 2.50
C VAL A 153 23.77 10.17 2.53
N GLN A 154 24.61 10.11 3.56
CA GLN A 154 25.62 9.05 3.72
C GLN A 154 24.99 7.67 4.02
N CYS A 155 23.71 7.62 4.40
CA CYS A 155 22.96 6.39 4.60
C CYS A 155 22.41 5.76 3.31
N ASP A 156 22.50 6.45 2.16
CA ASP A 156 22.02 5.95 0.88
C ASP A 156 23.08 5.06 0.19
N PRO A 157 22.86 3.72 0.11
CA PRO A 157 23.80 2.81 -0.54
C PRO A 157 23.89 3.01 -2.06
N SER A 158 22.91 3.66 -2.69
CA SER A 158 22.91 3.92 -4.13
C SER A 158 23.72 5.15 -4.53
N GLY A 159 24.03 6.04 -3.57
CA GLY A 159 24.70 7.31 -3.81
C GLY A 159 23.90 8.31 -4.64
N GLN A 160 22.57 8.17 -4.73
CA GLN A 160 21.72 9.06 -5.52
C GLN A 160 21.22 10.26 -4.72
N LEU A 161 20.90 10.08 -3.43
CA LEU A 161 20.26 11.10 -2.58
C LEU A 161 21.08 12.39 -2.50
N CYS A 162 22.41 12.31 -2.59
CA CYS A 162 23.32 13.45 -2.52
C CYS A 162 23.03 14.54 -3.57
N HIS A 163 22.45 14.14 -4.70
CA HIS A 163 22.08 15.04 -5.80
C HIS A 163 20.70 15.69 -5.63
N TYR A 164 19.89 15.20 -4.69
CA TYR A 164 18.51 15.69 -4.45
C TYR A 164 18.40 16.63 -3.25
N VAL A 165 19.49 16.87 -2.53
CA VAL A 165 19.52 17.66 -1.30
C VAL A 165 20.61 18.71 -1.38
N ALA A 166 20.22 19.97 -1.18
CA ALA A 166 21.17 21.06 -0.95
C ALA A 166 20.74 21.94 0.22
N VAL A 167 21.69 22.41 1.03
CA VAL A 167 21.46 23.40 2.09
C VAL A 167 22.22 24.67 1.76
N LEU A 168 21.48 25.77 1.64
CA LEU A 168 21.93 27.08 1.16
C LEU A 168 21.62 28.15 2.22
N PRO A 169 22.54 28.46 3.15
CA PRO A 169 22.33 29.43 4.22
C PRO A 169 22.40 30.87 3.69
N VAL A 170 21.33 31.33 3.04
CA VAL A 170 21.25 32.67 2.44
C VAL A 170 20.44 33.66 3.27
N ALA A 171 20.67 34.96 3.04
CA ALA A 171 19.87 36.02 3.62
C ALA A 171 18.45 36.07 3.01
N THR A 172 17.47 36.56 3.78
CA THR A 172 16.05 36.64 3.35
C THR A 172 15.88 37.42 2.04
N ALA A 173 16.66 38.48 1.82
CA ALA A 173 16.64 39.29 0.60
C ALA A 173 17.14 38.55 -0.65
N GLN A 174 17.80 37.40 -0.48
CA GLN A 174 18.33 36.58 -1.56
C GLN A 174 17.50 35.31 -1.81
N ILE A 175 16.39 35.09 -1.09
CA ILE A 175 15.53 33.92 -1.28
C ILE A 175 15.00 33.84 -2.71
N GLY A 176 14.62 34.98 -3.31
CA GLY A 176 14.19 35.03 -4.71
C GLY A 176 15.23 34.47 -5.70
N ARG A 177 16.53 34.51 -5.38
CA ARG A 177 17.59 33.90 -6.20
C ARG A 177 17.52 32.38 -6.19
N LEU A 178 17.18 31.78 -5.05
CA LEU A 178 16.96 30.33 -4.92
C LEU A 178 15.66 29.92 -5.63
N CYS A 179 14.62 30.73 -5.50
CA CYS A 179 13.30 30.40 -6.04
C CYS A 179 13.19 30.54 -7.55
N LYS A 180 14.18 31.13 -8.24
CA LYS A 180 14.11 31.47 -9.67
C LYS A 180 13.69 30.31 -10.58
N MET A 181 14.12 29.09 -10.28
CA MET A 181 13.77 27.86 -11.03
C MET A 181 12.88 26.90 -10.23
N ALA A 182 12.36 27.32 -9.08
CA ALA A 182 11.58 26.47 -8.19
C ALA A 182 10.16 26.25 -8.74
N ASN A 183 9.71 25.00 -8.69
CA ASN A 183 8.33 24.61 -8.97
C ASN A 183 7.43 24.75 -7.73
N GLY A 184 8.01 24.68 -6.54
CA GLY A 184 7.32 24.95 -5.29
C GLY A 184 8.23 25.60 -4.23
N VAL A 185 7.63 26.39 -3.34
CA VAL A 185 8.30 26.90 -2.14
C VAL A 185 7.49 26.48 -0.92
N SER A 186 8.11 25.69 -0.05
CA SER A 186 7.57 25.30 1.25
C SER A 186 8.15 26.18 2.35
N ALA A 187 7.33 26.98 3.01
CA ALA A 187 7.79 28.00 3.95
C ALA A 187 7.02 27.96 5.27
N TRP A 188 7.78 28.11 6.36
CA TRP A 188 7.26 28.18 7.72
C TRP A 188 7.61 29.52 8.34
N GLY A 189 6.69 30.09 9.11
CA GLY A 189 6.94 31.32 9.87
C GLY A 189 5.67 32.09 10.18
N GLY A 190 5.84 33.24 10.85
CA GLY A 190 4.76 34.18 11.06
C GLY A 190 4.31 34.88 9.77
N GLU A 191 3.12 35.49 9.81
CA GLU A 191 2.46 36.08 8.63
C GLU A 191 3.36 37.05 7.86
N ALA A 192 4.02 37.98 8.55
CA ALA A 192 4.91 38.96 7.91
C ALA A 192 6.11 38.30 7.19
N ALA A 193 6.67 37.23 7.77
CA ALA A 193 7.79 36.50 7.17
C ALA A 193 7.31 35.73 5.92
N LEU A 194 6.16 35.07 6.01
CA LEU A 194 5.54 34.35 4.90
C LEU A 194 5.18 35.31 3.75
N GLN A 195 4.62 36.48 4.06
CA GLN A 195 4.33 37.51 3.06
C GLN A 195 5.60 38.01 2.36
N ALA A 196 6.67 38.27 3.12
CA ALA A 196 7.95 38.73 2.57
C ALA A 196 8.63 37.67 1.67
N ILE A 197 8.48 36.38 2.00
CA ILE A 197 8.94 35.29 1.14
C ILE A 197 8.07 35.22 -0.12
N ARG A 198 6.74 35.24 0.04
CA ARG A 198 5.77 35.14 -1.05
C ARG A 198 5.97 36.21 -2.13
N GLN A 199 6.33 37.43 -1.75
CA GLN A 199 6.62 38.52 -2.68
C GLN A 199 7.84 38.28 -3.58
N GLN A 200 8.73 37.34 -3.23
CA GLN A 200 9.94 37.01 -3.99
C GLN A 200 9.76 35.81 -4.92
N LEU A 201 8.59 35.15 -4.90
CA LEU A 201 8.34 33.97 -5.72
C LEU A 201 8.16 34.32 -7.20
N PRO A 202 8.69 33.52 -8.13
CA PRO A 202 8.37 33.69 -9.53
C PRO A 202 6.92 33.27 -9.83
N PRO A 203 6.29 33.84 -10.87
CA PRO A 203 4.97 33.42 -11.33
C PRO A 203 4.90 31.92 -11.63
N GLY A 204 3.78 31.28 -11.29
CA GLY A 204 3.56 29.84 -11.51
C GLY A 204 4.23 28.92 -10.50
N CYS A 205 5.08 29.44 -9.61
CA CYS A 205 5.63 28.68 -8.49
C CYS A 205 4.54 28.37 -7.47
N ARG A 206 4.46 27.11 -7.03
CA ARG A 206 3.48 26.70 -6.01
C ARG A 206 3.89 27.24 -4.64
N TRP A 207 3.00 28.00 -4.01
CA TRP A 207 3.17 28.45 -2.64
C TRP A 207 2.62 27.41 -1.66
N ILE A 208 3.48 26.93 -0.76
CA ILE A 208 3.16 25.92 0.27
C ILE A 208 3.52 26.53 1.62
N ASP A 209 2.61 27.30 2.19
CA ASP A 209 2.79 27.91 3.51
C ASP A 209 2.37 26.97 4.65
N TRP A 210 3.09 27.14 5.75
CA TRP A 210 2.85 26.55 7.06
C TRP A 210 2.93 27.67 8.09
N GLY A 211 1.86 28.46 8.13
CA GLY A 211 1.75 29.65 8.96
C GLY A 211 1.44 29.36 10.41
N HIS A 212 1.32 30.44 11.19
CA HIS A 212 0.90 30.36 12.59
C HIS A 212 -0.51 29.77 12.69
N ARG A 213 -0.71 28.89 13.67
CA ARG A 213 -1.97 28.19 13.91
C ARG A 213 -2.46 28.47 15.32
N ILE A 214 -3.78 28.50 15.46
CA ILE A 214 -4.46 28.62 16.75
C ILE A 214 -5.11 27.28 17.09
N SER A 215 -4.73 26.76 18.25
CA SER A 215 -5.43 25.65 18.89
C SER A 215 -6.06 26.11 20.20
N PHE A 216 -7.13 25.46 20.63
CA PHE A 216 -7.88 25.85 21.82
C PHE A 216 -8.56 24.66 22.48
N ALA A 217 -9.03 24.85 23.72
CA ALA A 217 -9.93 23.92 24.38
C ALA A 217 -11.36 24.50 24.38
N TYR A 218 -12.34 23.66 24.05
CA TYR A 218 -13.77 23.99 24.15
C TYR A 218 -14.39 23.14 25.26
N LEU A 219 -14.96 23.79 26.27
CA LEU A 219 -15.38 23.17 27.53
C LEU A 219 -16.87 23.42 27.79
N THR A 220 -17.64 22.37 28.02
CA THR A 220 -18.99 22.50 28.59
C THR A 220 -18.92 22.58 30.13
N PRO A 221 -19.74 23.41 30.79
CA PRO A 221 -19.65 23.61 32.24
C PRO A 221 -19.78 22.33 33.06
N ASP A 222 -20.60 21.37 32.62
CA ASP A 222 -20.78 20.06 33.27
C ASP A 222 -19.54 19.16 33.20
N ALA A 223 -18.65 19.40 32.23
CA ALA A 223 -17.39 18.68 32.08
C ALA A 223 -16.21 19.35 32.80
N ALA A 224 -16.43 20.50 33.47
CA ALA A 224 -15.39 21.28 34.16
C ALA A 224 -14.97 20.66 35.51
N THR A 225 -14.46 19.42 35.48
CA THR A 225 -14.00 18.70 36.66
C THR A 225 -12.54 19.02 36.99
N PRO A 226 -12.07 18.88 38.25
CA PRO A 226 -10.67 19.13 38.60
C PRO A 226 -9.66 18.34 37.75
N PRO A 227 -9.82 17.03 37.48
CA PRO A 227 -8.91 16.29 36.60
C PRO A 227 -8.83 16.88 35.18
N THR A 228 -9.96 17.34 34.65
CA THR A 228 -10.03 17.92 33.31
C THR A 228 -9.32 19.27 33.24
N LEU A 229 -9.48 20.12 34.25
CA LEU A 229 -8.78 21.40 34.33
C LEU A 229 -7.27 21.22 34.56
N GLU A 230 -6.88 20.20 35.34
CA GLU A 230 -5.48 19.80 35.50
C GLU A 230 -4.88 19.33 34.18
N ALA A 231 -5.61 18.55 33.38
CA ALA A 231 -5.17 18.16 32.04
C ALA A 231 -5.02 19.36 31.09
N ILE A 232 -5.93 20.34 31.13
CA ILE A 232 -5.79 21.59 30.36
C ILE A 232 -4.51 22.34 30.78
N ALA A 233 -4.25 22.45 32.08
CA ALA A 233 -3.05 23.10 32.59
C ALA A 233 -1.78 22.35 32.14
N ASP A 234 -1.79 21.01 32.16
CA ASP A 234 -0.68 20.18 31.68
C ASP A 234 -0.36 20.44 30.20
N GLU A 235 -1.35 20.39 29.31
CA GLU A 235 -1.09 20.59 27.88
C GLU A 235 -0.63 22.03 27.56
N VAL A 236 -1.13 23.03 28.31
CA VAL A 236 -0.61 24.40 28.20
C VAL A 236 0.86 24.49 28.67
N CYS A 237 1.22 23.75 29.73
CA CYS A 237 2.56 23.79 30.32
C CYS A 237 3.59 22.93 29.57
N ARG A 238 3.18 21.76 29.04
CA ARG A 238 4.05 20.72 28.45
C ARG A 238 5.01 21.27 27.39
N LEU A 239 4.52 22.18 26.55
CA LEU A 239 5.28 22.81 25.48
C LEU A 239 5.30 24.34 25.59
N ASP A 240 4.98 24.92 26.76
CA ASP A 240 4.96 26.39 26.99
C ASP A 240 4.14 27.19 25.98
N GLN A 241 3.10 26.56 25.42
CA GLN A 241 2.29 27.03 24.29
C GLN A 241 3.03 27.28 22.97
N GLN A 242 4.24 26.74 22.81
CA GLN A 242 5.07 26.98 21.61
C GLN A 242 4.66 26.11 20.41
N ALA A 243 3.95 25.01 20.64
CA ALA A 243 3.47 24.15 19.56
C ALA A 243 2.20 24.70 18.92
N CYS A 244 2.03 24.46 17.62
CA CYS A 244 0.80 24.80 16.89
C CYS A 244 -0.46 24.14 17.47
N SER A 245 -0.29 23.00 18.14
CA SER A 245 -1.35 22.25 18.81
C SER A 245 -1.65 22.74 20.24
N SER A 246 -0.86 23.65 20.81
CA SER A 246 -1.07 24.10 22.19
C SER A 246 -2.33 24.98 22.32
N PRO A 247 -3.17 24.74 23.35
CA PRO A 247 -4.32 25.59 23.62
C PRO A 247 -3.88 27.02 23.94
N GLN A 248 -4.32 27.99 23.13
CA GLN A 248 -4.20 29.42 23.40
C GLN A 248 -5.45 29.96 24.11
N TRP A 249 -6.61 29.36 23.82
CA TRP A 249 -7.90 29.74 24.41
C TRP A 249 -8.50 28.58 25.19
N LEU A 250 -9.23 28.92 26.25
CA LEU A 250 -10.26 28.10 26.86
C LEU A 250 -11.60 28.79 26.61
N LEU A 251 -12.40 28.20 25.71
CA LEU A 251 -13.72 28.69 25.33
C LEU A 251 -14.76 27.88 26.10
N VAL A 252 -15.61 28.55 26.87
CA VAL A 252 -16.61 27.89 27.72
C VAL A 252 -17.99 28.03 27.12
N ASP A 253 -18.73 26.92 27.02
CA ASP A 253 -20.13 26.87 26.54
C ASP A 253 -21.11 27.46 27.57
N SER A 254 -20.95 28.75 27.85
CA SER A 254 -21.75 29.54 28.77
C SER A 254 -21.47 31.03 28.55
N ASP A 255 -22.47 31.87 28.78
CA ASP A 255 -22.33 33.33 28.84
C ASP A 255 -22.48 33.85 30.28
N GLU A 256 -22.54 32.97 31.28
CA GLU A 256 -22.78 33.36 32.67
C GLU A 256 -21.45 33.77 33.35
N PRO A 257 -21.27 35.03 33.80
CA PRO A 257 -20.01 35.49 34.39
C PRO A 257 -19.56 34.66 35.60
N ALA A 258 -20.51 34.20 36.41
CA ALA A 258 -20.22 33.38 37.59
C ALA A 258 -19.56 32.05 37.21
N VAL A 259 -20.07 31.37 36.18
CA VAL A 259 -19.53 30.09 35.68
C VAL A 259 -18.10 30.27 35.19
N LEU A 260 -17.83 31.33 34.42
CA LEU A 260 -16.50 31.63 33.91
C LEU A 260 -15.51 31.97 35.05
N HIS A 261 -15.95 32.71 36.06
CA HIS A 261 -15.12 33.03 37.22
C HIS A 261 -14.76 31.81 38.07
N GLU A 262 -15.73 30.90 38.28
CA GLU A 262 -15.52 29.63 38.99
C GLU A 262 -14.55 28.73 38.24
N ILE A 263 -14.75 28.54 36.93
CA ILE A 263 -13.83 27.77 36.07
C ILE A 263 -12.42 28.40 36.08
N GLY A 264 -12.32 29.73 35.96
CA GLY A 264 -11.04 30.43 35.98
C GLY A 264 -10.28 30.26 37.31
N SER A 265 -10.99 30.31 38.44
CA SER A 265 -10.41 30.09 39.77
C SER A 265 -9.97 28.64 39.99
N ALA A 266 -10.77 27.68 39.52
CA ALA A 266 -10.41 26.26 39.57
C ALA A 266 -9.20 25.95 38.65
N LEU A 267 -9.14 26.58 37.49
CA LEU A 267 -8.02 26.45 36.55
C LEU A 267 -6.74 27.09 37.10
N ALA A 268 -6.83 28.23 37.78
CA ALA A 268 -5.70 28.82 38.49
C ALA A 268 -5.13 27.86 39.55
N THR A 269 -6.01 27.23 40.32
CA THR A 269 -5.64 26.19 41.29
C THR A 269 -4.96 25.00 40.61
N ALA A 270 -5.43 24.60 39.43
CA ALA A 270 -4.80 23.54 38.64
C ALA A 270 -3.40 23.95 38.17
N PHE A 271 -3.21 25.16 37.64
CA PHE A 271 -1.88 25.67 37.26
C PHE A 271 -0.90 25.70 38.44
N GLU A 272 -1.32 26.12 39.64
CA GLU A 272 -0.45 26.09 40.83
C GLU A 272 0.08 24.68 41.15
N ARG A 273 -0.74 23.64 40.93
CA ARG A 273 -0.35 22.24 41.17
C ARG A 273 0.50 21.65 40.06
N ARG A 274 0.21 22.01 38.80
CA ARG A 274 0.75 21.34 37.60
C ARG A 274 1.95 22.06 37.00
N ALA A 275 2.01 23.39 37.01
CA ALA A 275 3.02 24.17 36.27
C ALA A 275 4.46 23.82 36.67
N GLY A 276 4.72 23.54 37.94
CA GLY A 276 6.05 23.16 38.44
C GLY A 276 6.54 21.77 37.99
N GLN A 277 5.66 20.95 37.41
CA GLN A 277 6.01 19.62 36.90
C GLN A 277 6.62 19.67 35.50
N TRP A 278 6.52 20.82 34.82
CA TRP A 278 6.95 21.02 33.44
C TRP A 278 8.06 22.08 33.35
N PRO A 279 9.13 21.84 32.57
CA PRO A 279 10.21 22.81 32.39
C PRO A 279 9.66 24.10 31.78
N ALA A 280 10.06 25.26 32.30
CA ALA A 280 9.58 26.56 31.85
C ALA A 280 10.60 27.26 30.93
N LEU A 281 10.13 27.70 29.77
CA LEU A 281 10.90 28.54 28.85
C LEU A 281 11.01 29.97 29.36
N THR A 282 12.18 30.56 29.14
CA THR A 282 12.41 31.98 29.44
C THR A 282 12.07 32.82 28.20
N PRO A 283 11.10 33.74 28.28
CA PRO A 283 10.79 34.61 27.16
C PRO A 283 11.93 35.59 26.90
N THR A 284 12.11 35.96 25.64
CA THR A 284 12.94 37.10 25.24
C THR A 284 12.38 38.41 25.80
N VAL A 285 13.17 39.48 25.77
CA VAL A 285 12.71 40.81 26.23
C VAL A 285 11.44 41.27 25.48
N GLN A 286 11.35 40.97 24.18
CA GLN A 286 10.18 41.31 23.39
C GLN A 286 8.95 40.51 23.82
N GLU A 287 9.06 39.19 23.91
CA GLU A 287 7.96 38.31 24.34
C GLU A 287 7.52 38.67 25.77
N ALA A 288 8.45 38.94 26.68
CA ALA A 288 8.16 39.39 28.04
C ALA A 288 7.39 40.72 28.06
N SER A 289 7.76 41.66 27.17
CA SER A 289 7.04 42.93 27.01
C SER A 289 5.62 42.74 26.49
N GLU A 290 5.42 41.85 25.52
CA GLU A 290 4.09 41.52 24.98
C GLU A 290 3.19 40.91 26.07
N ILE A 291 3.70 39.92 26.81
CA ILE A 291 2.99 39.31 27.93
C ILE A 291 2.62 40.34 29.00
N THR A 292 3.58 41.20 29.38
CA THR A 292 3.37 42.25 30.39
C THR A 292 2.30 43.23 29.93
N THR A 293 2.38 43.68 28.68
CA THR A 293 1.39 44.61 28.08
C THR A 293 -0.01 44.00 28.12
N HIS A 294 -0.17 42.76 27.65
CA HIS A 294 -1.47 42.09 27.61
C HIS A 294 -2.08 41.93 29.02
N THR A 295 -1.25 41.54 29.99
CA THR A 295 -1.65 41.35 31.39
C THR A 295 -2.09 42.67 32.04
N LEU A 296 -1.29 43.72 31.88
CA LEU A 296 -1.57 45.03 32.50
C LEU A 296 -2.76 45.74 31.84
N MET A 297 -2.91 45.64 30.51
CA MET A 297 -4.06 46.20 29.82
C MET A 297 -5.37 45.54 30.25
N THR A 298 -5.37 44.23 30.51
CA THR A 298 -6.56 43.53 31.02
C THR A 298 -6.91 43.97 32.44
N ARG A 299 -5.91 44.10 33.33
CA ARG A 299 -6.12 44.64 34.70
C ARG A 299 -6.61 46.10 34.68
N LEU A 300 -6.11 46.89 33.74
CA LEU A 300 -6.56 48.25 33.53
C LEU A 300 -8.04 48.27 33.08
N ALA A 301 -8.42 47.40 32.14
CA ALA A 301 -9.81 47.27 31.68
C ALA A 301 -10.76 46.92 32.84
N GLN A 302 -10.37 45.98 33.72
CA GLN A 302 -11.13 45.63 34.93
C GLN A 302 -11.37 46.84 35.87
N SER A 303 -10.47 47.83 35.88
CA SER A 303 -10.59 49.02 36.72
C SER A 303 -11.67 49.99 36.22
N PHE A 304 -12.16 49.81 34.99
CA PHE A 304 -13.31 50.54 34.47
C PHE A 304 -14.59 49.76 34.78
N SER A 305 -15.62 50.43 35.32
CA SER A 305 -16.85 49.83 35.85
C SER A 305 -17.73 49.08 34.82
N ALA A 306 -17.35 49.06 33.55
CA ALA A 306 -18.14 48.51 32.46
C ALA A 306 -17.58 47.20 31.87
N VAL A 307 -16.38 46.75 32.28
CA VAL A 307 -15.74 45.55 31.71
C VAL A 307 -15.54 44.49 32.79
N THR A 308 -16.24 43.37 32.67
CA THR A 308 -16.03 42.20 33.53
C THR A 308 -14.80 41.43 33.05
N ALA A 309 -13.71 41.48 33.81
CA ALA A 309 -12.46 40.78 33.52
C ALA A 309 -11.73 40.40 34.81
N HIS A 310 -10.86 39.40 34.74
CA HIS A 310 -10.01 38.99 35.87
C HIS A 310 -8.71 38.36 35.36
N VAL A 311 -7.62 38.52 36.12
CA VAL A 311 -6.35 37.87 35.83
C VAL A 311 -5.87 37.08 37.05
N TRP A 312 -5.87 35.75 36.93
CA TRP A 312 -5.17 34.87 37.86
C TRP A 312 -3.74 34.67 37.36
N SER A 313 -2.74 34.82 38.23
CA SER A 313 -1.34 34.68 37.83
C SER A 313 -0.44 34.37 39.01
N ALA A 314 0.57 33.53 38.79
CA ALA A 314 1.72 33.34 39.67
C ALA A 314 3.01 33.34 38.83
N PRO A 315 4.21 33.26 39.42
CA PRO A 315 5.44 33.14 38.65
C PRO A 315 5.37 31.98 37.65
N GLY A 316 5.48 32.28 36.36
CA GLY A 316 5.54 31.29 35.28
C GLY A 316 4.23 30.97 34.57
N TRP A 317 3.05 31.41 35.03
CA TRP A 317 1.78 31.16 34.33
C TRP A 317 0.71 32.22 34.64
N ARG A 318 -0.33 32.26 33.80
CA ARG A 318 -1.43 33.22 33.92
C ARG A 318 -2.68 32.73 33.16
N VAL A 319 -3.84 32.97 33.76
CA VAL A 319 -5.16 32.81 33.15
C VAL A 319 -5.78 34.19 33.05
N VAL A 320 -6.07 34.62 31.83
CA VAL A 320 -6.58 35.95 31.51
C VAL A 320 -8.02 35.81 31.06
N TRP A 321 -8.97 36.19 31.92
CA TRP A 321 -10.39 36.21 31.59
C TRP A 321 -10.84 37.61 31.23
N SER A 322 -11.57 37.71 30.13
CA SER A 322 -12.35 38.88 29.74
C SER A 322 -13.72 38.38 29.27
N HIS A 323 -14.77 39.04 29.76
CA HIS A 323 -16.15 38.62 29.52
C HIS A 323 -16.69 39.29 28.25
N ASP A 324 -16.14 38.86 27.13
CA ASP A 324 -16.54 39.23 25.78
C ASP A 324 -16.19 38.07 24.84
N GLN A 325 -16.60 38.14 23.57
CA GLN A 325 -16.32 37.10 22.57
C GLN A 325 -15.28 37.53 21.53
N VAL A 326 -14.52 38.58 21.83
CA VAL A 326 -13.44 39.08 20.98
C VAL A 326 -12.20 38.22 21.22
N LEU A 327 -11.90 37.37 20.25
CA LEU A 327 -10.73 36.51 20.27
C LEU A 327 -9.48 37.26 19.78
N ALA A 328 -8.32 36.89 20.31
CA ALA A 328 -7.01 37.35 19.90
C ALA A 328 -5.98 36.25 20.20
N PRO A 329 -4.83 36.19 19.51
CA PRO A 329 -3.81 35.19 19.80
C PRO A 329 -3.26 35.39 21.23
N SER A 330 -2.92 34.30 21.89
CA SER A 330 -2.23 34.37 23.18
C SER A 330 -0.80 34.91 22.98
N PRO A 331 -0.25 35.71 23.91
CA PRO A 331 1.17 36.03 23.93
C PRO A 331 2.06 34.83 24.34
N LEU A 332 1.48 33.62 24.42
CA LEU A 332 2.12 32.34 24.71
C LEU A 332 2.76 32.31 26.12
N PHE A 333 3.70 31.39 26.35
CA PHE A 333 4.40 31.22 27.63
C PHE A 333 3.45 31.00 28.80
N ARG A 334 2.55 30.01 28.67
CA ARG A 334 1.53 29.67 29.67
C ARG A 334 0.60 30.84 29.99
N THR A 335 0.25 31.62 28.97
CA THR A 335 -0.83 32.61 28.98
C THR A 335 -2.08 32.00 28.36
N LEU A 336 -3.01 31.52 29.18
CA LEU A 336 -4.27 30.97 28.69
C LEU A 336 -5.36 32.05 28.71
N LEU A 337 -6.01 32.29 27.57
CA LEU A 337 -7.13 33.24 27.48
C LEU A 337 -8.44 32.51 27.73
N LEU A 338 -9.19 32.93 28.75
CA LEU A 338 -10.50 32.38 29.10
C LEU A 338 -11.60 33.31 28.54
N LYS A 339 -12.55 32.74 27.79
CA LYS A 339 -13.63 33.50 27.13
C LYS A 339 -14.98 32.74 27.19
N PRO A 340 -16.11 33.44 27.40
CA PRO A 340 -17.43 32.84 27.16
C PRO A 340 -17.63 32.59 25.65
N LEU A 341 -18.21 31.45 25.29
CA LEU A 341 -18.64 31.16 23.92
C LEU A 341 -19.76 30.11 23.93
N PRO A 342 -21.03 30.52 24.03
CA PRO A 342 -22.17 29.63 23.90
C PRO A 342 -22.16 28.91 22.54
N ARG A 343 -22.54 27.62 22.53
CA ARG A 343 -22.50 26.75 21.34
C ARG A 343 -23.25 27.32 20.13
N GLU A 344 -24.30 28.09 20.36
CA GLU A 344 -25.12 28.72 19.31
C GLU A 344 -24.33 29.79 18.52
N GLN A 345 -23.32 30.39 19.15
CA GLN A 345 -22.51 31.47 18.59
C GLN A 345 -21.13 30.99 18.10
N LEU A 346 -20.81 29.70 18.35
CA LEU A 346 -19.51 29.10 18.03
C LEU A 346 -19.08 29.35 16.58
N ALA A 347 -19.98 29.09 15.63
CA ALA A 347 -19.66 29.22 14.20
C ALA A 347 -19.44 30.69 13.77
N GLU A 348 -20.18 31.62 14.34
CA GLU A 348 -20.09 33.05 14.03
C GLU A 348 -18.79 33.64 14.61
N THR A 349 -18.51 33.38 15.89
CA THR A 349 -17.33 33.91 16.58
C THR A 349 -16.02 33.38 15.99
N LEU A 350 -15.99 32.12 15.55
CA LEU A 350 -14.82 31.50 14.92
C LEU A 350 -14.68 31.82 13.42
N LEU A 351 -15.69 32.40 12.76
CA LEU A 351 -15.68 32.68 11.32
C LEU A 351 -14.42 33.46 10.85
N PRO A 352 -13.94 34.52 11.54
CA PRO A 352 -12.74 35.25 11.13
C PRO A 352 -11.44 34.43 11.23
N TRP A 353 -11.45 33.36 12.03
CA TRP A 353 -10.27 32.56 12.37
C TRP A 353 -10.11 31.31 11.51
N ARG A 354 -11.10 30.98 10.67
CA ARG A 354 -11.19 29.73 9.92
C ARG A 354 -9.93 29.30 9.15
N ASN A 355 -9.11 30.25 8.72
CA ASN A 355 -7.88 29.95 7.97
C ASN A 355 -6.67 29.64 8.86
N VAL A 356 -6.77 29.85 10.18
CA VAL A 356 -5.67 29.65 11.13
C VAL A 356 -6.02 28.67 12.26
N LEU A 357 -7.29 28.26 12.40
CA LEU A 357 -7.68 27.24 13.39
C LEU A 357 -7.10 25.86 13.02
N GLN A 358 -6.51 25.18 14.01
CA GLN A 358 -5.95 23.85 13.86
C GLN A 358 -6.66 22.83 14.76
N SER A 359 -6.23 22.70 16.01
CA SER A 359 -6.73 21.66 16.92
C SER A 359 -7.70 22.25 17.96
N CYS A 360 -8.79 21.53 18.22
CA CYS A 360 -9.67 21.78 19.36
C CYS A 360 -9.62 20.59 20.32
N ALA A 361 -9.20 20.81 21.57
CA ALA A 361 -9.49 19.87 22.65
C ALA A 361 -10.98 20.01 23.02
N LEU A 362 -11.79 19.02 22.64
CA LEU A 362 -13.22 19.04 22.97
C LEU A 362 -13.44 18.35 24.32
N VAL A 363 -14.01 19.10 25.25
CA VAL A 363 -14.24 18.68 26.62
C VAL A 363 -15.72 18.84 26.95
N CYS A 364 -16.47 17.76 26.73
CA CYS A 364 -17.92 17.72 26.93
C CYS A 364 -18.41 16.32 27.32
N ALA A 365 -19.69 16.18 27.66
CA ALA A 365 -20.31 14.88 27.89
C ALA A 365 -20.41 14.06 26.58
N GLU A 366 -20.36 12.73 26.68
CA GLU A 366 -20.37 11.80 25.54
C GLU A 366 -21.53 12.05 24.54
N PRO A 367 -22.79 12.30 24.95
CA PRO A 367 -23.89 12.55 24.03
C PRO A 367 -23.71 13.79 23.14
N GLN A 368 -22.88 14.74 23.55
CA GLN A 368 -22.67 16.02 22.86
C GLN A 368 -21.51 15.99 21.86
N ILE A 369 -20.61 15.00 21.96
CA ILE A 369 -19.36 14.94 21.19
C ILE A 369 -19.63 15.05 19.69
N ALA A 370 -20.58 14.28 19.17
CA ALA A 370 -20.85 14.22 17.73
C ALA A 370 -21.41 15.54 17.17
N GLU A 371 -22.29 16.20 17.92
CA GLU A 371 -22.89 17.48 17.53
C GLU A 371 -21.84 18.60 17.55
N LEU A 372 -21.18 18.80 18.70
CA LEU A 372 -20.17 19.84 18.87
C LEU A 372 -19.01 19.65 17.90
N SER A 373 -18.61 18.40 17.62
CA SER A 373 -17.57 18.12 16.63
C SER A 373 -17.94 18.61 15.24
N ARG A 374 -19.17 18.37 14.78
CA ARG A 374 -19.63 18.87 13.47
C ARG A 374 -19.65 20.39 13.43
N THR A 375 -20.09 21.04 14.50
CA THR A 375 -20.13 22.50 14.60
C THR A 375 -18.73 23.11 14.57
N LEU A 376 -17.79 22.57 15.35
CA LEU A 376 -16.38 23.00 15.37
C LEU A 376 -15.71 22.82 14.00
N ILE A 377 -15.94 21.69 13.32
CA ILE A 377 -15.42 21.45 11.96
C ILE A 377 -16.01 22.46 10.96
N ALA A 378 -17.32 22.69 11.01
CA ALA A 378 -17.97 23.70 10.16
C ALA A 378 -17.41 25.11 10.42
N ALA A 379 -17.06 25.38 11.68
CA ALA A 379 -16.41 26.61 12.14
C ALA A 379 -14.91 26.68 11.78
N GLY A 380 -14.34 25.71 11.06
CA GLY A 380 -12.97 25.75 10.53
C GLY A 380 -11.91 25.02 11.34
N VAL A 381 -12.27 24.30 12.41
CA VAL A 381 -11.32 23.45 13.15
C VAL A 381 -10.90 22.26 12.28
N SER A 382 -9.59 22.04 12.16
CA SER A 382 -9.02 20.98 11.32
C SER A 382 -8.95 19.62 12.04
N ARG A 383 -8.79 19.64 13.37
CA ARG A 383 -8.61 18.45 14.20
C ARG A 383 -9.33 18.60 15.53
N ILE A 384 -10.03 17.56 15.96
CA ILE A 384 -10.65 17.48 17.29
C ILE A 384 -10.02 16.31 18.03
N ALA A 385 -9.56 16.57 19.24
CA ALA A 385 -8.86 15.59 20.07
C ALA A 385 -9.39 15.64 21.51
N PRO A 386 -9.23 14.55 22.29
CA PRO A 386 -9.36 14.65 23.73
C PRO A 386 -8.22 15.52 24.28
N ILE A 387 -8.43 16.18 25.42
CA ILE A 387 -7.47 17.15 25.96
C ILE A 387 -6.07 16.54 26.14
N ASN A 388 -5.98 15.35 26.74
CA ASN A 388 -4.73 14.66 27.04
C ASN A 388 -3.97 14.13 25.81
N ALA A 389 -4.50 14.33 24.60
CA ALA A 389 -3.86 13.93 23.35
C ALA A 389 -3.86 15.07 22.31
N ILE A 390 -4.06 16.33 22.73
CA ILE A 390 -4.05 17.46 21.80
C ILE A 390 -2.67 17.62 21.13
N HIS A 391 -1.59 17.26 21.82
CA HIS A 391 -0.24 17.26 21.26
C HIS A 391 0.15 16.00 20.49
N ASP A 392 -0.56 14.91 20.70
CA ASP A 392 -0.18 13.62 20.15
C ASP A 392 -0.65 13.48 18.70
N GLY A 393 0.17 12.87 17.85
CA GLY A 393 -0.20 12.54 16.47
C GLY A 393 -0.48 11.06 16.28
N TYR A 394 -1.00 10.69 15.10
CA TYR A 394 -1.07 9.30 14.67
C TYR A 394 -0.45 9.14 13.27
N ASP A 395 -0.06 7.91 12.93
CA ASP A 395 0.59 7.64 11.63
C ASP A 395 -0.27 8.09 10.43
N GLY A 396 0.31 9.00 9.64
CA GLY A 396 -0.31 9.58 8.45
C GLY A 396 -1.50 10.51 8.77
N GLU A 397 -1.50 11.12 9.97
CA GLU A 397 -2.37 12.24 10.30
C GLU A 397 -2.19 13.41 9.31
N PRO A 398 -3.29 14.03 8.83
CA PRO A 398 -3.20 15.28 8.08
C PRO A 398 -2.60 16.40 8.94
N HIS A 399 -1.51 16.99 8.49
CA HIS A 399 -0.90 18.15 9.15
C HIS A 399 -1.67 19.41 8.78
N ASP A 400 -2.22 20.13 9.77
CA ASP A 400 -3.09 21.30 9.56
C ASP A 400 -4.27 21.01 8.61
N GLY A 401 -4.85 19.81 8.67
CA GLY A 401 -5.97 19.42 7.83
C GLY A 401 -5.60 19.12 6.36
N VAL A 402 -4.31 19.06 6.03
CA VAL A 402 -3.81 18.77 4.68
C VAL A 402 -2.76 17.67 4.67
N TYR A 403 -2.62 17.02 3.52
CA TYR A 403 -1.57 16.04 3.27
C TYR A 403 -0.36 16.70 2.61
N ALA A 404 0.78 16.68 3.32
CA ALA A 404 2.01 17.34 2.90
C ALA A 404 2.51 16.82 1.53
N LEU A 405 2.51 15.50 1.33
CA LEU A 405 2.94 14.86 0.09
C LEU A 405 2.06 15.26 -1.09
N GLN A 406 0.75 15.48 -0.90
CA GLN A 406 -0.11 16.00 -1.96
C GLN A 406 0.24 17.42 -2.34
N ARG A 407 0.54 18.30 -1.35
CA ARG A 407 1.00 19.67 -1.63
C ARG A 407 2.33 19.69 -2.38
N LEU A 408 3.20 18.72 -2.08
CA LEU A 408 4.51 18.49 -2.69
C LEU A 408 4.48 17.66 -3.98
N SER A 409 3.28 17.32 -4.49
CA SER A 409 3.10 16.52 -5.70
C SER A 409 2.08 17.16 -6.65
N ARG A 410 2.00 16.65 -7.88
CA ARG A 410 0.96 17.02 -8.85
C ARG A 410 0.39 15.78 -9.51
N ARG A 411 -0.86 15.88 -9.98
CA ARG A 411 -1.46 14.88 -10.87
C ARG A 411 -1.00 15.14 -12.30
N VAL A 412 -0.58 14.08 -12.97
CA VAL A 412 -0.28 14.09 -14.41
C VAL A 412 -1.14 13.06 -15.10
N SER A 413 -1.53 13.34 -16.34
CA SER A 413 -2.37 12.45 -17.13
C SER A 413 -1.83 12.28 -18.54
N VAL A 414 -2.08 11.09 -19.10
CA VAL A 414 -1.81 10.75 -20.50
C VAL A 414 -3.09 10.19 -21.09
N SER A 415 -3.53 10.76 -22.22
CA SER A 415 -4.68 10.26 -22.98
C SER A 415 -4.21 9.78 -24.34
N LEU A 416 -4.53 8.53 -24.68
CA LEU A 416 -4.18 7.89 -25.94
C LEU A 416 -5.45 7.60 -26.76
N ALA A 417 -5.30 7.45 -28.08
CA ALA A 417 -6.40 6.93 -28.89
C ALA A 417 -6.75 5.49 -28.46
N PRO A 418 -8.02 5.05 -28.51
CA PRO A 418 -8.41 3.69 -28.09
C PRO A 418 -7.64 2.55 -28.77
N THR A 419 -7.14 2.79 -29.98
CA THR A 419 -6.37 1.83 -30.78
C THR A 419 -4.88 1.78 -30.41
N GLN A 420 -4.37 2.74 -29.65
CA GLN A 420 -2.98 2.80 -29.22
C GLN A 420 -2.81 2.13 -27.87
N LEU A 421 -1.87 1.19 -27.78
CA LEU A 421 -1.57 0.42 -26.57
C LEU A 421 -2.85 -0.14 -25.90
N PRO A 422 -3.74 -0.83 -26.65
CA PRO A 422 -5.06 -1.21 -26.15
C PRO A 422 -4.97 -2.16 -24.95
N ALA A 423 -3.93 -3.00 -24.88
CA ALA A 423 -3.70 -3.95 -23.78
C ALA A 423 -2.89 -3.37 -22.59
N HIS A 424 -2.37 -2.14 -22.67
CA HIS A 424 -1.51 -1.58 -21.62
C HIS A 424 -2.33 -0.93 -20.50
N MET A 425 -2.18 -1.45 -19.28
CA MET A 425 -2.84 -0.95 -18.07
C MET A 425 -2.04 0.13 -17.36
N ASN A 426 -0.72 0.14 -17.55
CA ASN A 426 0.16 1.20 -17.12
C ASN A 426 1.21 1.51 -18.20
N LEU A 427 1.87 2.65 -18.06
CA LEU A 427 2.97 3.11 -18.91
C LEU A 427 4.27 3.17 -18.11
N ASP A 428 4.39 2.30 -17.10
CA ASP A 428 5.51 2.32 -16.17
C ASP A 428 6.78 1.78 -16.83
N ARG A 429 7.92 2.20 -16.29
CA ARG A 429 9.20 1.58 -16.67
C ARG A 429 9.26 0.18 -16.08
N ARG A 430 9.88 -0.76 -16.80
CA ARG A 430 10.10 -2.10 -16.27
C ARG A 430 10.91 -2.04 -14.97
N PRO A 431 10.50 -2.79 -13.94
CA PRO A 431 11.24 -2.85 -12.69
C PRO A 431 12.60 -3.54 -12.91
N CYS A 432 13.62 -3.10 -12.18
CA CYS A 432 14.91 -3.78 -12.17
C CYS A 432 14.77 -5.19 -11.56
N ALA A 433 15.60 -6.13 -12.00
CA ALA A 433 15.68 -7.45 -11.39
C ALA A 433 16.26 -7.34 -9.97
N PRO A 434 15.69 -8.04 -8.98
CA PRO A 434 16.29 -8.10 -7.64
C PRO A 434 17.62 -8.85 -7.67
N THR A 435 18.55 -8.47 -6.80
CA THR A 435 19.80 -9.21 -6.58
C THR A 435 19.53 -10.44 -5.72
N LEU A 436 19.58 -11.64 -6.34
CA LEU A 436 19.26 -12.92 -5.68
C LEU A 436 20.47 -13.88 -5.58
N ALA A 437 21.64 -13.46 -6.05
CA ALA A 437 22.84 -14.28 -6.05
C ALA A 437 23.20 -14.74 -4.62
N GLY A 438 23.45 -16.04 -4.46
CA GLY A 438 23.86 -16.64 -3.19
C GLY A 438 22.73 -17.02 -2.22
N LEU A 439 21.46 -16.71 -2.54
CA LEU A 439 20.32 -17.15 -1.72
C LEU A 439 19.93 -18.61 -2.03
N PRO A 440 19.55 -19.43 -1.03
CA PRO A 440 19.13 -20.81 -1.24
C PRO A 440 17.77 -20.90 -1.96
N ILE A 441 17.58 -21.97 -2.73
CA ILE A 441 16.27 -22.32 -3.31
C ILE A 441 15.34 -22.77 -2.19
N THR A 442 14.11 -22.25 -2.21
CA THR A 442 13.08 -22.60 -1.23
C THR A 442 12.12 -23.62 -1.82
N ASP A 443 12.13 -24.84 -1.30
CA ASP A 443 11.14 -25.85 -1.69
C ASP A 443 9.80 -25.66 -0.95
N LYS A 444 8.83 -26.54 -1.23
CA LYS A 444 7.51 -26.47 -0.61
C LYS A 444 7.52 -26.73 0.90
N VAL A 445 8.40 -27.60 1.39
CA VAL A 445 8.50 -27.93 2.82
C VAL A 445 9.05 -26.73 3.58
N ALA A 446 10.13 -26.13 3.07
CA ALA A 446 10.75 -24.93 3.58
C ALA A 446 9.77 -23.74 3.57
N PHE A 447 8.97 -23.58 2.50
CA PHE A 447 7.94 -22.53 2.46
C PHE A 447 6.88 -22.71 3.55
N VAL A 448 6.33 -23.92 3.71
CA VAL A 448 5.31 -24.19 4.74
C VAL A 448 5.86 -24.04 6.16
N ALA A 449 7.14 -24.35 6.36
CA ALA A 449 7.80 -24.17 7.66
C ALA A 449 8.09 -22.69 7.99
N ARG A 450 8.08 -21.78 7.01
CA ARG A 450 8.29 -20.35 7.27
C ARG A 450 7.09 -19.75 7.99
N PRO A 451 7.30 -19.08 9.13
CA PRO A 451 6.21 -18.42 9.85
C PRO A 451 5.62 -17.28 9.03
N THR A 452 4.31 -17.08 9.17
CA THR A 452 3.65 -15.86 8.71
C THR A 452 4.04 -14.69 9.60
N THR A 453 4.06 -13.49 9.04
CA THR A 453 4.33 -12.26 9.80
C THR A 453 3.06 -11.77 10.50
N ALA A 454 3.20 -10.81 11.42
CA ALA A 454 2.05 -10.15 12.06
C ALA A 454 1.16 -9.37 11.07
N ALA A 455 1.65 -9.10 9.85
CA ALA A 455 0.87 -8.45 8.79
C ALA A 455 -0.09 -9.42 8.07
N ALA A 456 0.06 -10.75 8.24
CA ALA A 456 -0.83 -11.72 7.63
C ALA A 456 -2.23 -11.66 8.26
N GLN A 457 -3.23 -11.34 7.46
CA GLN A 457 -4.62 -11.13 7.87
C GLN A 457 -5.59 -12.04 7.11
N LEU A 458 -5.19 -12.52 5.93
CA LEU A 458 -5.98 -13.34 5.03
C LEU A 458 -5.26 -14.65 4.73
N PHE A 459 -5.96 -15.77 4.83
CA PHE A 459 -5.36 -17.10 4.75
C PHE A 459 -6.09 -17.99 3.75
N PHE A 460 -5.31 -18.64 2.88
CA PHE A 460 -5.83 -19.57 1.88
C PHE A 460 -5.13 -20.93 1.97
N ARG A 461 -5.86 -21.99 1.64
CA ARG A 461 -5.35 -23.34 1.52
C ARG A 461 -5.14 -23.71 0.07
N SER A 462 -3.99 -24.32 -0.21
CA SER A 462 -3.71 -24.90 -1.52
C SER A 462 -4.66 -26.07 -1.82
N GLY A 463 -5.07 -26.21 -3.08
CA GLY A 463 -6.01 -27.27 -3.51
C GLY A 463 -5.46 -28.70 -3.49
N GLY A 464 -4.25 -28.93 -2.97
CA GLY A 464 -3.63 -30.22 -2.64
C GLY A 464 -3.63 -31.26 -3.76
N SER A 465 -2.62 -31.27 -4.64
CA SER A 465 -2.35 -32.42 -5.53
C SER A 465 -1.54 -33.54 -4.86
N SER A 466 -1.01 -33.29 -3.66
CA SER A 466 -0.12 -34.16 -2.88
C SER A 466 -0.73 -34.59 -1.54
N GLY A 467 -2.03 -34.40 -1.35
CA GLY A 467 -2.76 -34.83 -0.14
C GLY A 467 -2.81 -33.81 1.01
N THR A 468 -1.73 -33.10 1.32
CA THR A 468 -1.69 -32.12 2.45
C THR A 468 -1.82 -30.67 1.96
N PRO A 469 -2.92 -29.96 2.27
CA PRO A 469 -3.09 -28.54 1.93
C PRO A 469 -2.11 -27.66 2.73
N ALA A 470 -1.21 -26.97 2.04
CA ALA A 470 -0.44 -25.85 2.61
C ALA A 470 -1.34 -24.64 2.89
N LEU A 471 -1.15 -23.99 4.04
CA LEU A 471 -1.80 -22.73 4.41
C LEU A 471 -0.85 -21.56 4.09
N ALA A 472 -1.31 -20.58 3.33
CA ALA A 472 -0.52 -19.41 2.96
C ALA A 472 -1.16 -18.14 3.53
N GLY A 473 -0.33 -17.29 4.16
CA GLY A 473 -0.74 -16.01 4.74
C GLY A 473 -0.50 -14.84 3.77
N PHE A 474 -1.44 -13.89 3.75
CA PHE A 474 -1.42 -12.66 2.96
C PHE A 474 -1.82 -11.50 3.87
N SER A 475 -1.16 -10.34 3.74
CA SER A 475 -1.82 -9.10 4.18
C SER A 475 -2.92 -8.72 3.19
N TYR A 476 -3.86 -7.86 3.60
CA TYR A 476 -4.85 -7.34 2.65
C TYR A 476 -4.19 -6.56 1.50
N ARG A 477 -3.04 -5.93 1.77
CA ARG A 477 -2.26 -5.21 0.78
C ARG A 477 -1.62 -6.15 -0.24
N ASP A 478 -1.04 -7.27 0.20
CA ASP A 478 -0.51 -8.32 -0.67
C ASP A 478 -1.59 -8.79 -1.65
N PHE A 479 -2.76 -9.14 -1.09
CA PHE A 479 -3.88 -9.64 -1.85
C PHE A 479 -4.39 -8.60 -2.86
N GLN A 480 -4.57 -7.35 -2.44
CA GLN A 480 -5.00 -6.25 -3.32
C GLN A 480 -4.04 -6.06 -4.51
N ARG A 481 -2.72 -6.02 -4.25
CA ARG A 481 -1.69 -5.82 -5.30
C ARG A 481 -1.65 -6.99 -6.28
N GLN A 482 -1.69 -8.22 -5.77
CA GLN A 482 -1.67 -9.40 -6.62
C GLN A 482 -2.94 -9.57 -7.45
N MET A 483 -4.11 -9.30 -6.87
CA MET A 483 -5.37 -9.34 -7.61
C MET A 483 -5.45 -8.21 -8.64
N ARG A 484 -4.77 -7.09 -8.43
CA ARG A 484 -4.63 -6.03 -9.44
C ARG A 484 -3.83 -6.50 -10.64
N ALA A 485 -2.68 -7.15 -10.44
CA ALA A 485 -1.89 -7.72 -11.53
C ALA A 485 -2.69 -8.78 -12.32
N ALA A 486 -3.47 -9.61 -11.62
CA ALA A 486 -4.37 -10.58 -12.24
C ALA A 486 -5.52 -9.91 -13.03
N ALA A 487 -6.07 -8.79 -12.56
CA ALA A 487 -7.02 -7.96 -13.30
C ALA A 487 -6.41 -7.42 -14.60
N ASP A 488 -5.21 -6.85 -14.53
CA ASP A 488 -4.49 -6.36 -15.71
C ASP A 488 -4.28 -7.48 -16.74
N GLY A 489 -3.95 -8.67 -16.25
CA GLY A 489 -3.81 -9.86 -17.08
C GLY A 489 -5.10 -10.32 -17.75
N LEU A 490 -6.21 -10.35 -17.00
CA LEU A 490 -7.51 -10.77 -17.53
C LEU A 490 -8.05 -9.78 -18.58
N PHE A 491 -7.79 -8.49 -18.39
CA PHE A 491 -8.06 -7.47 -19.40
C PHE A 491 -7.22 -7.70 -20.66
N ALA A 492 -5.90 -7.93 -20.52
CA ALA A 492 -5.02 -8.23 -21.65
C ALA A 492 -5.40 -9.54 -22.38
N ALA A 493 -6.02 -10.49 -21.68
CA ALA A 493 -6.57 -11.73 -22.23
C ALA A 493 -7.88 -11.52 -23.03
N GLY A 494 -8.45 -10.32 -22.99
CA GLY A 494 -9.60 -9.91 -23.82
C GLY A 494 -10.92 -9.79 -23.07
N LEU A 495 -10.91 -9.76 -21.74
CA LEU A 495 -12.10 -9.40 -20.97
C LEU A 495 -12.39 -7.91 -21.10
N ASP A 496 -13.61 -7.57 -21.50
CA ASP A 496 -14.07 -6.20 -21.69
C ASP A 496 -15.03 -5.81 -20.56
N PRO A 497 -14.59 -5.03 -19.55
CA PRO A 497 -15.45 -4.65 -18.42
C PRO A 497 -16.63 -3.74 -18.81
N GLY A 498 -16.62 -3.13 -20.00
CA GLY A 498 -17.73 -2.30 -20.50
C GLY A 498 -18.86 -3.12 -21.12
N ARG A 499 -18.58 -4.36 -21.56
CA ARG A 499 -19.53 -5.21 -22.30
C ARG A 499 -19.83 -6.53 -21.61
N ASP A 500 -18.82 -7.13 -21.00
CA ASP A 500 -18.90 -8.51 -20.54
C ASP A 500 -19.68 -8.65 -19.23
N LYS A 501 -20.57 -9.65 -19.19
CA LYS A 501 -21.24 -10.13 -17.98
C LYS A 501 -20.63 -11.45 -17.59
N VAL A 502 -19.91 -11.46 -16.47
CA VAL A 502 -19.04 -12.56 -16.07
C VAL A 502 -19.68 -13.36 -14.95
N MET A 503 -19.91 -14.65 -15.18
CA MET A 503 -20.30 -15.58 -14.11
C MET A 503 -19.08 -16.32 -13.58
N ASN A 504 -18.83 -16.19 -12.28
CA ASN A 504 -17.73 -16.82 -11.58
C ASN A 504 -18.17 -18.16 -10.99
N LEU A 505 -17.59 -19.25 -11.50
CA LEU A 505 -17.89 -20.64 -11.18
C LEU A 505 -16.70 -21.34 -10.50
N PHE A 506 -15.79 -20.60 -9.88
CA PHE A 506 -14.82 -21.21 -8.98
C PHE A 506 -15.50 -21.67 -7.67
N PHE A 507 -14.90 -22.68 -7.02
CA PHE A 507 -15.34 -23.10 -5.69
C PHE A 507 -15.13 -22.00 -4.65
N SER A 508 -16.13 -21.81 -3.80
CA SER A 508 -16.12 -20.87 -2.68
C SER A 508 -16.07 -21.63 -1.35
N GLY A 509 -15.42 -21.04 -0.34
CA GLY A 509 -15.35 -21.60 1.01
C GLY A 509 -14.17 -22.55 1.27
N SER A 510 -14.18 -23.16 2.46
CA SER A 510 -13.13 -24.05 2.99
C SER A 510 -11.69 -23.52 2.98
N LEU A 511 -11.50 -22.21 2.80
CA LEU A 511 -10.22 -21.52 2.58
C LEU A 511 -9.63 -21.68 1.16
N TYR A 512 -10.40 -22.15 0.17
CA TYR A 512 -9.94 -22.17 -1.21
C TYR A 512 -9.99 -20.75 -1.80
N GLY A 513 -8.87 -20.27 -2.31
CA GLY A 513 -8.74 -18.88 -2.76
C GLY A 513 -9.41 -18.55 -4.09
N GLY A 514 -9.77 -19.54 -4.93
CA GLY A 514 -10.15 -19.32 -6.32
C GLY A 514 -11.32 -18.34 -6.51
N PHE A 515 -12.48 -18.62 -5.90
CA PHE A 515 -13.66 -17.77 -6.05
C PHE A 515 -13.42 -16.36 -5.52
N PHE A 516 -12.85 -16.24 -4.32
CA PHE A 516 -12.61 -14.95 -3.67
C PHE A 516 -11.57 -14.10 -4.44
N SER A 517 -10.53 -14.75 -4.98
CA SER A 517 -9.52 -14.11 -5.83
C SER A 517 -10.16 -13.51 -7.08
N PHE A 518 -10.95 -14.30 -7.81
CA PHE A 518 -11.56 -13.80 -9.04
C PHE A 518 -12.73 -12.86 -8.80
N ALA A 519 -13.42 -12.96 -7.67
CA ALA A 519 -14.36 -11.93 -7.24
C ALA A 519 -13.66 -10.58 -7.08
N LYS A 520 -12.48 -10.57 -6.43
CA LYS A 520 -11.68 -9.35 -6.28
C LYS A 520 -11.13 -8.84 -7.61
N VAL A 521 -10.63 -9.72 -8.47
CA VAL A 521 -10.15 -9.36 -9.82
C VAL A 521 -11.26 -8.66 -10.63
N LEU A 522 -12.47 -9.21 -10.63
CA LEU A 522 -13.60 -8.65 -11.36
C LEU A 522 -14.08 -7.31 -10.77
N GLU A 523 -14.06 -7.16 -9.43
CA GLU A 523 -14.30 -5.89 -8.75
C GLU A 523 -13.28 -4.82 -9.20
N LEU A 524 -12.00 -5.17 -9.19
CA LEU A 524 -10.90 -4.26 -9.56
C LEU A 524 -10.96 -3.84 -11.03
N LEU A 525 -11.46 -4.70 -11.92
CA LEU A 525 -11.73 -4.41 -13.33
C LEU A 525 -12.95 -3.49 -13.54
N GLY A 526 -13.86 -3.43 -12.58
CA GLY A 526 -15.17 -2.80 -12.76
C GLY A 526 -16.10 -3.58 -13.70
N ALA A 527 -15.91 -4.90 -13.83
CA ALA A 527 -16.71 -5.76 -14.69
C ALA A 527 -18.05 -6.15 -14.01
N THR A 528 -19.07 -6.47 -14.82
CA THR A 528 -20.33 -7.01 -14.28
C THR A 528 -20.10 -8.45 -13.80
N HIS A 529 -20.22 -8.67 -12.49
CA HIS A 529 -19.90 -9.95 -11.84
C HIS A 529 -21.16 -10.63 -11.29
N LEU A 530 -21.38 -11.89 -11.70
CA LEU A 530 -22.37 -12.81 -11.14
C LEU A 530 -21.64 -13.86 -10.29
N PRO A 531 -21.62 -13.71 -8.95
CA PRO A 531 -20.88 -14.57 -8.03
C PRO A 531 -21.60 -15.92 -7.76
N MET A 532 -21.75 -16.76 -8.80
CA MET A 532 -22.56 -17.99 -8.72
C MET A 532 -21.91 -19.11 -7.89
N GLY A 533 -20.61 -19.33 -8.07
CA GLY A 533 -19.88 -20.46 -7.48
C GLY A 533 -20.15 -21.79 -8.19
N ALA A 534 -19.25 -22.76 -8.01
CA ALA A 534 -19.48 -24.12 -8.50
C ALA A 534 -20.55 -24.84 -7.64
N PRO A 535 -21.43 -25.67 -8.24
CA PRO A 535 -22.46 -26.39 -7.50
C PRO A 535 -21.85 -27.49 -6.62
N ALA A 536 -22.50 -27.81 -5.50
CA ALA A 536 -22.04 -28.84 -4.55
C ALA A 536 -22.52 -30.25 -4.91
N ASP A 537 -23.61 -30.36 -5.67
CA ASP A 537 -24.41 -31.55 -5.94
C ASP A 537 -24.39 -31.99 -7.41
N ASP A 538 -23.49 -31.41 -8.22
CA ASP A 538 -23.38 -31.66 -9.66
C ASP A 538 -24.65 -31.35 -10.49
N ASP A 539 -25.62 -30.64 -9.92
CA ASP A 539 -26.75 -30.06 -10.65
C ASP A 539 -26.35 -28.69 -11.23
N TYR A 540 -26.46 -28.55 -12.55
CA TYR A 540 -26.11 -27.33 -13.28
C TYR A 540 -27.33 -26.65 -13.90
N SER A 541 -28.53 -27.16 -13.65
CA SER A 541 -29.77 -26.71 -14.30
C SER A 541 -30.12 -25.25 -13.96
N ASP A 542 -29.99 -24.87 -12.68
CA ASP A 542 -30.17 -23.49 -12.20
C ASP A 542 -29.08 -22.56 -12.74
N ILE A 543 -27.82 -23.00 -12.72
CA ILE A 543 -26.70 -22.23 -13.30
C ILE A 543 -26.98 -21.91 -14.77
N ALA A 544 -27.38 -22.90 -15.56
CA ALA A 544 -27.73 -22.69 -16.97
C ALA A 544 -28.97 -21.79 -17.14
N GLN A 545 -29.94 -21.87 -16.23
CA GLN A 545 -31.11 -20.96 -16.26
C GLN A 545 -30.67 -19.51 -16.06
N VAL A 546 -29.90 -19.25 -15.00
CA VAL A 546 -29.40 -17.91 -14.65
C VAL A 546 -28.50 -17.36 -15.77
N ILE A 547 -27.65 -18.18 -16.38
CA ILE A 547 -26.84 -17.78 -17.54
C ILE A 547 -27.71 -17.17 -18.65
N ILE A 548 -28.82 -17.83 -18.97
CA ILE A 548 -29.72 -17.42 -20.06
C ILE A 548 -30.52 -16.18 -19.66
N GLU A 549 -31.14 -16.19 -18.48
CA GLU A 549 -31.97 -15.09 -17.97
C GLU A 549 -31.16 -13.81 -17.80
N GLN A 550 -29.94 -13.92 -17.29
CA GLN A 550 -29.05 -12.80 -17.07
C GLN A 550 -28.21 -12.48 -18.30
N ARG A 551 -28.35 -13.20 -19.41
CA ARG A 551 -27.56 -13.00 -20.63
C ARG A 551 -26.05 -12.93 -20.36
N VAL A 552 -25.54 -13.92 -19.63
CA VAL A 552 -24.11 -14.04 -19.31
C VAL A 552 -23.32 -14.24 -20.61
N THR A 553 -22.22 -13.52 -20.77
CA THR A 553 -21.37 -13.57 -21.96
C THR A 553 -20.02 -14.24 -21.70
N VAL A 554 -19.59 -14.29 -20.44
CA VAL A 554 -18.30 -14.83 -20.03
C VAL A 554 -18.45 -15.77 -18.85
N LEU A 555 -17.83 -16.94 -18.92
CA LEU A 555 -17.69 -17.83 -17.78
C LEU A 555 -16.23 -17.87 -17.32
N ILE A 556 -16.03 -17.86 -16.01
CA ILE A 556 -14.71 -18.04 -15.41
C ILE A 556 -14.76 -19.15 -14.35
N GLY A 557 -13.88 -20.14 -14.44
CA GLY A 557 -13.91 -21.28 -13.52
C GLY A 557 -12.89 -22.37 -13.81
N MET A 558 -13.07 -23.52 -13.17
CA MET A 558 -12.25 -24.71 -13.39
C MET A 558 -12.66 -25.40 -14.70
N PRO A 559 -11.72 -25.90 -15.52
CA PRO A 559 -12.01 -26.72 -16.70
C PRO A 559 -12.98 -27.86 -16.43
N SER A 560 -12.82 -28.61 -15.35
CA SER A 560 -13.69 -29.73 -14.99
C SER A 560 -15.14 -29.29 -14.66
N THR A 561 -15.32 -28.18 -13.95
CA THR A 561 -16.64 -27.61 -13.64
C THR A 561 -17.35 -27.15 -14.92
N LEU A 562 -16.65 -26.41 -15.78
CA LEU A 562 -17.24 -25.93 -17.02
C LEU A 562 -17.53 -27.08 -17.99
N HIS A 563 -16.66 -28.08 -18.07
CA HIS A 563 -16.93 -29.26 -18.88
C HIS A 563 -18.25 -29.93 -18.49
N ARG A 564 -18.50 -30.11 -17.19
CA ARG A 564 -19.74 -30.70 -16.68
C ARG A 564 -20.98 -29.84 -16.95
N LEU A 565 -20.88 -28.54 -16.74
CA LEU A 565 -21.94 -27.60 -17.09
C LEU A 565 -22.34 -27.75 -18.57
N PHE A 566 -21.37 -27.73 -19.48
CA PHE A 566 -21.64 -27.84 -20.92
C PHE A 566 -22.06 -29.24 -21.35
N LEU A 567 -21.62 -30.31 -20.66
CA LEU A 567 -22.08 -31.66 -20.94
C LEU A 567 -23.54 -31.84 -20.52
N ASN A 568 -23.88 -31.44 -19.29
CA ASN A 568 -25.21 -31.64 -18.71
C ASN A 568 -26.25 -30.75 -19.38
N GLU A 569 -25.88 -29.51 -19.71
CA GLU A 569 -26.80 -28.48 -20.20
C GLU A 569 -26.55 -28.12 -21.67
N GLN A 570 -25.90 -29.00 -22.43
CA GLN A 570 -25.41 -28.74 -23.79
C GLN A 570 -26.48 -28.14 -24.70
N LEU A 571 -27.69 -28.73 -24.72
CA LEU A 571 -28.78 -28.30 -25.59
C LEU A 571 -29.26 -26.88 -25.25
N ARG A 572 -29.37 -26.55 -23.95
CA ARG A 572 -29.80 -25.23 -23.48
C ARG A 572 -28.76 -24.17 -23.78
N LEU A 573 -27.49 -24.45 -23.46
CA LEU A 573 -26.39 -23.51 -23.65
C LEU A 573 -26.07 -23.29 -25.14
N SER A 574 -26.12 -24.35 -25.96
CA SER A 574 -25.94 -24.23 -27.42
C SER A 574 -27.06 -23.42 -28.07
N ARG A 575 -28.31 -23.60 -27.62
CA ARG A 575 -29.45 -22.82 -28.11
C ARG A 575 -29.35 -21.35 -27.71
N TYR A 576 -28.85 -21.07 -26.51
CA TYR A 576 -28.60 -19.71 -26.06
C TYR A 576 -27.48 -19.04 -26.84
N GLY A 577 -26.33 -19.71 -26.99
CA GLY A 577 -25.20 -19.26 -27.82
C GLY A 577 -24.56 -17.94 -27.41
N GLY A 578 -24.94 -17.35 -26.26
CA GLY A 578 -24.44 -16.04 -25.83
C GLY A 578 -23.13 -16.08 -25.05
N ILE A 579 -22.60 -17.26 -24.71
CA ILE A 579 -21.30 -17.39 -24.03
C ILE A 579 -20.18 -17.29 -25.07
N GLU A 580 -19.56 -16.12 -25.17
CA GLU A 580 -18.51 -15.84 -26.16
C GLU A 580 -17.11 -16.22 -25.68
N LYS A 581 -16.85 -16.08 -24.37
CA LYS A 581 -15.51 -16.23 -23.78
C LYS A 581 -15.54 -17.12 -22.54
N VAL A 582 -14.49 -17.92 -22.39
CA VAL A 582 -14.28 -18.77 -21.21
C VAL A 582 -12.85 -18.57 -20.68
N PHE A 583 -12.75 -18.23 -19.41
CA PHE A 583 -11.47 -18.08 -18.70
C PHE A 583 -11.28 -19.22 -17.69
N LEU A 584 -10.13 -19.87 -17.74
CA LEU A 584 -9.86 -21.11 -17.01
C LEU A 584 -8.72 -20.96 -16.02
N GLY A 585 -8.87 -21.57 -14.83
CA GLY A 585 -7.80 -21.60 -13.84
C GLY A 585 -7.68 -22.95 -13.15
N GLY A 586 -6.50 -23.20 -12.58
CA GLY A 586 -6.26 -24.29 -11.63
C GLY A 586 -6.12 -25.71 -12.20
N GLU A 587 -6.48 -25.95 -13.45
CA GLU A 587 -6.31 -27.22 -14.19
C GLU A 587 -5.95 -26.94 -15.67
N HIS A 588 -5.38 -27.94 -16.34
CA HIS A 588 -5.22 -27.92 -17.79
C HIS A 588 -6.53 -28.31 -18.46
N ILE A 589 -6.86 -27.65 -19.58
CA ILE A 589 -8.00 -28.03 -20.41
C ILE A 589 -7.65 -29.24 -21.28
N SER A 590 -8.60 -30.17 -21.43
CA SER A 590 -8.51 -31.29 -22.38
C SER A 590 -9.12 -30.93 -23.73
N ASP A 591 -8.65 -31.56 -24.82
CA ASP A 591 -9.20 -31.33 -26.16
C ASP A 591 -10.72 -31.62 -26.25
N PRO A 592 -11.26 -32.70 -25.65
CA PRO A 592 -12.71 -32.92 -25.65
C PRO A 592 -13.50 -31.81 -24.95
N CYS A 593 -12.95 -31.22 -23.88
CA CYS A 593 -13.58 -30.09 -23.21
C CYS A 593 -13.58 -28.86 -24.11
N ARG A 594 -12.45 -28.57 -24.77
CA ARG A 594 -12.33 -27.46 -25.73
C ARG A 594 -13.33 -27.58 -26.87
N GLU A 595 -13.38 -28.74 -27.52
CA GLU A 595 -14.29 -29.00 -28.62
C GLU A 595 -15.76 -28.83 -28.20
N LEU A 596 -16.12 -29.31 -27.01
CA LEU A 596 -17.47 -29.14 -26.46
C LEU A 596 -17.83 -27.67 -26.27
N LEU A 597 -16.94 -26.87 -25.66
CA LEU A 597 -17.16 -25.44 -25.47
C LEU A 597 -17.33 -24.72 -26.80
N GLN A 598 -16.47 -25.00 -27.79
CA GLN A 598 -16.53 -24.41 -29.12
C GLN A 598 -17.81 -24.79 -29.86
N ARG A 599 -18.25 -26.05 -29.77
CA ARG A 599 -19.53 -26.51 -30.35
C ARG A 599 -20.75 -25.77 -29.77
N CYS A 600 -20.64 -25.24 -28.56
CA CYS A 600 -21.68 -24.46 -27.91
C CYS A 600 -21.56 -22.95 -28.16
N GLY A 601 -20.66 -22.52 -29.06
CA GLY A 601 -20.53 -21.12 -29.50
C GLY A 601 -19.41 -20.33 -28.83
N VAL A 602 -18.60 -20.94 -27.95
CA VAL A 602 -17.49 -20.24 -27.28
C VAL A 602 -16.37 -19.94 -28.28
N ALA A 603 -16.15 -18.66 -28.58
CA ALA A 603 -15.15 -18.20 -29.55
C ALA A 603 -13.74 -18.07 -28.95
N SER A 604 -13.64 -17.74 -27.65
CA SER A 604 -12.36 -17.55 -26.96
C SER A 604 -12.28 -18.40 -25.70
N ILE A 605 -11.23 -19.23 -25.62
CA ILE A 605 -10.90 -20.01 -24.43
C ILE A 605 -9.47 -19.65 -24.06
N ARG A 606 -9.26 -19.15 -22.84
CA ARG A 606 -7.96 -18.68 -22.35
C ARG A 606 -7.76 -19.04 -20.89
N SER A 607 -6.49 -19.11 -20.47
CA SER A 607 -6.19 -19.16 -19.05
C SER A 607 -6.48 -17.79 -18.42
N ALA A 608 -7.18 -17.80 -17.28
CA ALA A 608 -7.43 -16.63 -16.47
C ALA A 608 -6.13 -16.10 -15.85
N VAL A 609 -5.34 -17.02 -15.27
CA VAL A 609 -4.04 -16.74 -14.66
C VAL A 609 -3.28 -18.06 -14.44
N TYR A 610 -1.96 -18.01 -14.54
CA TYR A 610 -1.08 -19.04 -13.97
C TYR A 610 -0.60 -18.56 -12.59
N GLY A 611 -0.77 -19.40 -11.57
CA GLY A 611 -0.50 -19.01 -10.19
C GLY A 611 -0.61 -20.17 -9.21
N SER A 612 -0.18 -19.93 -7.97
CA SER A 612 -0.35 -20.83 -6.84
C SER A 612 -0.94 -20.10 -5.64
N VAL A 613 -1.55 -20.84 -4.72
CA VAL A 613 -1.99 -20.26 -3.43
C VAL A 613 -0.78 -19.83 -2.58
N ASP A 614 0.33 -20.53 -2.74
CA ASP A 614 1.54 -20.33 -1.96
C ASP A 614 2.16 -18.96 -2.27
N ALA A 615 2.39 -18.68 -3.56
CA ALA A 615 3.12 -17.49 -4.01
C ALA A 615 2.28 -16.44 -4.74
N GLY A 616 1.01 -16.73 -5.04
CA GLY A 616 0.12 -15.82 -5.76
C GLY A 616 0.12 -16.04 -7.28
N PRO A 617 -0.39 -15.07 -8.05
CA PRO A 617 -0.35 -15.13 -9.51
C PRO A 617 1.07 -14.86 -10.03
N PHE A 618 1.44 -15.59 -11.08
CA PHE A 618 2.77 -15.58 -11.69
C PHE A 618 2.76 -14.94 -13.07
N GLY A 619 1.75 -15.28 -13.87
CA GLY A 619 1.67 -14.82 -15.25
C GLY A 619 0.25 -14.89 -15.79
N HIS A 620 0.01 -14.14 -16.87
CA HIS A 620 -1.29 -14.08 -17.53
C HIS A 620 -1.18 -14.37 -19.03
N ALA A 621 -2.25 -14.91 -19.59
CA ALA A 621 -2.40 -14.98 -21.04
C ALA A 621 -2.71 -13.59 -21.61
N CYS A 622 -2.58 -13.43 -22.92
CA CYS A 622 -3.14 -12.31 -23.66
C CYS A 622 -3.94 -12.81 -24.88
N ALA A 623 -4.55 -11.89 -25.63
CA ALA A 623 -5.27 -12.24 -26.86
C ALA A 623 -4.41 -13.02 -27.87
N ALA A 624 -3.09 -12.75 -27.92
CA ALA A 624 -2.15 -13.29 -28.91
C ALA A 624 -1.30 -14.49 -28.44
N THR A 625 -1.30 -14.82 -27.16
CA THR A 625 -0.50 -15.95 -26.64
C THR A 625 -1.17 -17.28 -26.96
N ALA A 626 -0.36 -18.28 -27.31
CA ALA A 626 -0.80 -19.67 -27.39
C ALA A 626 -1.11 -20.24 -25.99
N ASP A 627 -1.75 -21.41 -25.94
CA ASP A 627 -1.99 -22.11 -24.68
C ASP A 627 -0.67 -22.48 -23.99
N GLY A 628 -0.62 -22.36 -22.67
CA GLY A 628 0.60 -22.60 -21.89
C GLY A 628 1.62 -21.46 -21.94
N VAL A 629 1.39 -20.41 -22.74
CA VAL A 629 2.29 -19.25 -22.81
C VAL A 629 1.74 -18.09 -21.99
N PHE A 630 2.58 -17.52 -21.14
CA PHE A 630 2.21 -16.46 -20.21
C PHE A 630 3.17 -15.27 -20.29
N HIS A 631 2.62 -14.07 -20.18
CA HIS A 631 3.36 -12.89 -19.78
C HIS A 631 3.64 -12.95 -18.28
N LEU A 632 4.88 -12.71 -17.86
CA LEU A 632 5.27 -12.60 -16.46
C LEU A 632 4.64 -11.34 -15.84
N MET A 633 4.03 -11.48 -14.66
CA MET A 633 3.58 -10.34 -13.85
C MET A 633 4.78 -9.74 -13.10
N GLU A 634 5.65 -9.05 -13.84
CA GLU A 634 6.94 -8.57 -13.35
C GLU A 634 6.86 -7.49 -12.25
N ASP A 635 5.69 -6.87 -12.11
CA ASP A 635 5.35 -5.90 -11.07
C ASP A 635 5.25 -6.54 -9.68
N ILE A 636 4.78 -7.78 -9.61
CA ILE A 636 4.61 -8.53 -8.36
C ILE A 636 5.54 -9.74 -8.21
N GLN A 637 6.16 -10.21 -9.30
CA GLN A 637 7.01 -11.40 -9.32
C GLN A 637 8.33 -11.17 -10.05
N HIS A 638 9.31 -11.97 -9.69
CA HIS A 638 10.52 -12.22 -10.45
C HIS A 638 10.64 -13.72 -10.70
N LEU A 639 10.98 -14.10 -11.94
CA LEU A 639 11.14 -15.49 -12.35
C LEU A 639 12.60 -15.76 -12.70
N GLU A 640 13.16 -16.80 -12.10
CA GLU A 640 14.39 -17.46 -12.53
C GLU A 640 14.00 -18.81 -13.17
N ILE A 641 14.56 -19.13 -14.33
CA ILE A 641 14.49 -20.48 -14.90
C ILE A 641 15.85 -21.13 -14.68
N VAL A 642 15.89 -22.19 -13.89
CA VAL A 642 17.12 -22.85 -13.41
C VAL A 642 17.25 -24.23 -14.02
N ALA A 643 18.47 -24.67 -14.33
CA ALA A 643 18.71 -25.98 -14.92
C ALA A 643 18.07 -27.12 -14.09
N MET A 644 17.70 -28.20 -14.78
CA MET A 644 16.99 -29.32 -14.15
C MET A 644 17.83 -30.04 -13.10
N GLU A 645 19.12 -30.20 -13.38
CA GLU A 645 20.06 -30.98 -12.56
C GLU A 645 21.00 -30.10 -11.70
N GLN A 646 20.99 -28.78 -11.92
CA GLN A 646 21.94 -27.85 -11.31
C GLN A 646 21.24 -26.56 -10.88
N ASP A 647 21.70 -25.92 -9.81
CA ASP A 647 21.11 -24.70 -9.27
C ASP A 647 21.64 -23.42 -9.96
N VAL A 648 21.83 -23.49 -11.27
CA VAL A 648 22.29 -22.37 -12.12
C VAL A 648 21.22 -21.97 -13.13
N PRO A 649 20.99 -20.66 -13.35
CA PRO A 649 20.07 -20.16 -14.38
C PRO A 649 20.40 -20.72 -15.76
N VAL A 650 19.36 -21.08 -16.52
CA VAL A 650 19.51 -21.54 -17.91
C VAL A 650 19.83 -20.37 -18.84
N VAL A 651 20.43 -20.67 -20.00
CA VAL A 651 20.75 -19.65 -21.02
C VAL A 651 19.71 -19.69 -22.13
N GLY A 652 19.20 -18.53 -22.52
CA GLY A 652 18.27 -18.42 -23.65
C GLY A 652 16.92 -19.09 -23.39
N ASP A 653 16.52 -20.00 -24.29
CA ASP A 653 15.22 -20.69 -24.32
C ASP A 653 15.30 -22.16 -23.85
N GLU A 654 16.36 -22.51 -23.12
CA GLU A 654 16.53 -23.81 -22.49
C GLU A 654 15.43 -24.10 -21.45
N VAL A 655 15.10 -25.39 -21.30
CA VAL A 655 14.08 -25.85 -20.35
C VAL A 655 14.69 -25.99 -18.96
N GLY A 656 14.00 -25.44 -17.96
CA GLY A 656 14.42 -25.54 -16.57
C GLY A 656 13.25 -25.52 -15.57
N ARG A 657 13.60 -25.59 -14.29
CA ARG A 657 12.70 -25.42 -13.13
C ARG A 657 12.33 -23.96 -12.96
N LEU A 658 11.07 -23.69 -12.63
CA LEU A 658 10.58 -22.32 -12.41
C LEU A 658 10.70 -21.94 -10.93
N LEU A 659 11.46 -20.87 -10.65
CA LEU A 659 11.66 -20.33 -9.32
C LEU A 659 11.11 -18.91 -9.25
N PHE A 660 10.23 -18.65 -8.29
CA PHE A 660 9.59 -17.34 -8.14
C PHE A 660 10.06 -16.62 -6.87
N THR A 661 10.31 -15.32 -7.01
CA THR A 661 10.51 -14.39 -5.89
C THR A 661 9.43 -13.32 -5.95
N SER A 662 8.62 -13.19 -4.90
CA SER A 662 7.57 -12.18 -4.88
C SER A 662 8.09 -10.83 -4.42
N LYS A 663 7.72 -9.78 -5.15
CA LYS A 663 8.02 -8.37 -4.84
C LYS A 663 6.91 -7.70 -4.03
N ALA A 664 5.74 -8.34 -3.95
CA ALA A 664 4.53 -7.80 -3.32
C ALA A 664 3.95 -8.83 -2.34
N ARG A 665 4.75 -9.19 -1.32
CA ARG A 665 4.37 -10.16 -0.30
C ARG A 665 5.02 -9.87 1.05
N GLU A 666 4.26 -9.31 2.00
CA GLU A 666 4.69 -9.01 3.37
C GLU A 666 4.14 -10.00 4.42
N GLY A 667 2.99 -10.64 4.14
CA GLY A 667 2.35 -11.60 5.05
C GLY A 667 3.13 -12.91 5.21
N GLN A 668 3.85 -13.34 4.17
CA GLN A 668 4.72 -14.52 4.21
C GLN A 668 5.75 -14.45 3.09
N GLN A 669 7.04 -14.48 3.41
CA GLN A 669 8.10 -14.23 2.44
C GLN A 669 8.25 -15.37 1.41
N VAL A 670 8.18 -15.00 0.12
CA VAL A 670 8.39 -15.91 -1.02
C VAL A 670 9.65 -15.48 -1.77
N GLN A 671 10.71 -16.28 -1.67
CA GLN A 671 12.02 -16.00 -2.29
C GLN A 671 12.58 -17.28 -2.89
N ARG A 672 13.01 -17.21 -4.14
CA ARG A 672 13.53 -18.34 -4.93
C ARG A 672 12.70 -19.62 -4.72
N TYR A 673 11.38 -19.49 -4.75
CA TYR A 673 10.44 -20.55 -4.43
C TYR A 673 10.27 -21.48 -5.63
N GLU A 674 10.70 -22.73 -5.49
CA GLU A 674 10.53 -23.76 -6.52
C GLU A 674 9.08 -24.26 -6.51
N VAL A 675 8.33 -23.91 -7.57
CA VAL A 675 6.89 -24.23 -7.67
C VAL A 675 6.64 -25.72 -8.04
N GLY A 676 7.67 -26.41 -8.52
CA GLY A 676 7.60 -27.79 -9.03
C GLY A 676 7.13 -27.90 -10.48
N ASP A 677 7.08 -26.78 -11.21
CA ASP A 677 6.78 -26.74 -12.63
C ASP A 677 8.06 -26.43 -13.43
N SER A 678 8.11 -26.87 -14.69
CA SER A 678 9.17 -26.58 -15.65
C SER A 678 8.66 -25.71 -16.79
N GLY A 679 9.57 -24.94 -17.37
CA GLY A 679 9.28 -24.07 -18.48
C GLY A 679 10.54 -23.52 -19.14
N ARG A 680 10.34 -22.63 -20.10
CA ARG A 680 11.41 -21.94 -20.83
C ARG A 680 11.02 -20.51 -21.16
N TRP A 681 12.02 -19.66 -21.38
CA TRP A 681 11.80 -18.31 -21.90
C TRP A 681 11.40 -18.36 -23.37
N LEU A 682 10.56 -17.41 -23.79
CA LEU A 682 10.25 -17.19 -25.19
C LEU A 682 10.89 -15.87 -25.67
N PRO A 683 11.69 -15.91 -26.75
CA PRO A 683 12.33 -14.71 -27.27
C PRO A 683 11.32 -13.79 -27.98
N GLY A 684 11.70 -12.51 -28.08
CA GLY A 684 10.99 -11.49 -28.84
C GLY A 684 9.72 -10.95 -28.18
N ASP A 685 9.18 -9.90 -28.79
CA ASP A 685 7.99 -9.20 -28.31
C ASP A 685 6.70 -9.92 -28.67
N CYS A 686 5.65 -9.68 -27.88
CA CYS A 686 4.33 -10.23 -28.15
C CYS A 686 3.53 -9.33 -29.08
N ALA A 687 2.72 -9.92 -29.96
CA ALA A 687 1.82 -9.17 -30.85
C ALA A 687 0.73 -8.37 -30.10
N CYS A 688 0.50 -8.64 -28.81
CA CYS A 688 -0.39 -7.81 -27.98
C CYS A 688 0.22 -6.43 -27.62
N GLY A 689 1.52 -6.25 -27.87
CA GLY A 689 2.26 -5.03 -27.59
C GLY A 689 2.80 -4.93 -26.16
N LEU A 690 2.39 -5.79 -25.23
CA LEU A 690 2.94 -5.78 -23.86
C LEU A 690 4.42 -6.13 -23.88
N SER A 691 5.18 -5.38 -23.09
CA SER A 691 6.63 -5.53 -23.03
C SER A 691 7.07 -6.61 -22.04
N SER A 692 6.21 -7.06 -21.12
CA SER A 692 6.59 -8.04 -20.11
C SER A 692 7.16 -9.34 -20.72
N PRO A 693 8.23 -9.91 -20.14
CA PRO A 693 8.81 -11.17 -20.60
C PRO A 693 7.79 -12.30 -20.68
N ARG A 694 7.98 -13.21 -21.63
CA ARG A 694 7.10 -14.37 -21.82
C ARG A 694 7.81 -15.66 -21.51
N PHE A 695 7.10 -16.59 -20.89
CA PHE A 695 7.56 -17.94 -20.66
C PHE A 695 6.48 -18.95 -21.04
N GLU A 696 6.93 -20.13 -21.47
CA GLU A 696 6.06 -21.27 -21.74
C GLU A 696 6.11 -22.22 -20.54
N LEU A 697 4.93 -22.51 -20.01
CA LEU A 697 4.72 -23.55 -19.00
C LEU A 697 4.64 -24.90 -19.71
N LEU A 698 5.53 -25.82 -19.36
CA LEU A 698 5.59 -27.14 -19.97
C LEU A 698 4.90 -28.17 -19.09
N GLN A 699 5.53 -28.57 -17.97
CA GLN A 699 5.09 -29.73 -17.20
C GLN A 699 5.32 -29.53 -15.71
N ARG A 700 4.62 -30.30 -14.87
CA ARG A 700 5.05 -30.51 -13.49
C ARG A 700 6.23 -31.47 -13.46
N HIS A 701 7.40 -30.97 -13.09
CA HIS A 701 8.53 -31.85 -12.85
C HIS A 701 8.35 -32.52 -11.47
N GLY A 702 8.64 -33.81 -11.36
CA GLY A 702 8.38 -34.58 -10.11
C GLY A 702 6.99 -35.20 -9.98
N ARG A 703 6.13 -35.16 -11.02
CA ARG A 703 4.99 -36.11 -11.18
C ARG A 703 5.44 -37.42 -11.82
N LEU A 704 6.56 -37.91 -11.31
CA LEU A 704 7.03 -39.25 -11.50
C LEU A 704 6.44 -40.08 -10.36
N LEU A 705 5.51 -40.95 -10.71
CA LEU A 705 4.96 -41.93 -9.79
C LEU A 705 6.06 -42.97 -9.55
N ARG A 706 6.71 -42.90 -8.38
CA ARG A 706 7.80 -43.81 -8.03
C ARG A 706 7.25 -45.18 -7.66
N ILE A 707 7.75 -46.21 -8.33
CA ILE A 707 7.43 -47.61 -8.08
C ILE A 707 8.75 -48.38 -8.07
N GLY A 708 9.13 -48.90 -6.90
CA GLY A 708 10.49 -49.40 -6.67
C GLY A 708 11.57 -48.34 -6.91
N SER A 709 12.48 -48.60 -7.85
CA SER A 709 13.55 -47.69 -8.29
C SER A 709 13.21 -46.86 -9.53
N ASP A 710 12.08 -47.13 -10.20
CA ASP A 710 11.71 -46.49 -11.46
C ASP A 710 10.58 -45.46 -11.26
N PHE A 711 10.36 -44.68 -12.32
CA PHE A 711 9.54 -43.49 -12.29
C PHE A 711 8.55 -43.48 -13.47
N ILE A 712 7.25 -43.47 -13.17
CA ILE A 712 6.18 -43.44 -14.17
C ILE A 712 5.72 -42.00 -14.41
N CYS A 713 5.80 -41.54 -15.67
CA CYS A 713 5.36 -40.21 -16.09
C CYS A 713 3.87 -40.24 -16.46
N LEU A 714 3.05 -39.44 -15.77
CA LEU A 714 1.61 -39.40 -16.00
C LEU A 714 1.22 -38.87 -17.39
N ASN A 715 2.03 -37.99 -17.99
CA ASN A 715 1.75 -37.45 -19.33
C ASN A 715 2.06 -38.46 -20.44
N GLU A 716 3.13 -39.26 -20.29
CA GLU A 716 3.38 -40.41 -21.16
C GLU A 716 2.19 -41.37 -21.10
N LEU A 717 1.74 -41.67 -19.87
CA LEU A 717 0.62 -42.55 -19.60
C LEU A 717 -0.68 -42.01 -20.24
N ALA A 718 -0.94 -40.70 -20.14
CA ALA A 718 -2.06 -40.05 -20.82
C ALA A 718 -1.98 -40.16 -22.35
N ARG A 719 -0.79 -40.00 -22.93
CA ARG A 719 -0.57 -40.14 -24.38
C ARG A 719 -0.80 -41.55 -24.90
N HIS A 720 -0.38 -42.56 -24.14
CA HIS A 720 -0.63 -43.96 -24.48
C HIS A 720 -2.11 -44.33 -24.31
N LEU A 721 -2.77 -43.83 -23.27
CA LEU A 721 -4.17 -44.17 -22.98
C LEU A 721 -5.16 -43.47 -23.92
N GLN A 722 -4.94 -42.20 -24.26
CA GLN A 722 -5.83 -41.37 -25.08
C GLN A 722 -7.28 -41.34 -24.56
N THR A 723 -7.45 -41.43 -23.24
CA THR A 723 -8.75 -41.39 -22.56
C THR A 723 -8.57 -40.81 -21.15
N ALA A 724 -9.64 -40.37 -20.52
CA ALA A 724 -9.60 -39.89 -19.14
C ALA A 724 -9.29 -41.06 -18.19
N PHE A 725 -8.42 -40.84 -17.20
CA PHE A 725 -8.06 -41.88 -16.24
C PHE A 725 -7.80 -41.30 -14.85
N GLN A 726 -7.98 -42.13 -13.83
CA GLN A 726 -7.55 -41.89 -12.47
C GLN A 726 -6.73 -43.09 -11.99
N LEU A 727 -5.50 -42.84 -11.55
CA LEU A 727 -4.63 -43.88 -11.01
C LEU A 727 -4.90 -44.07 -9.51
N HIS A 728 -5.02 -45.32 -9.08
CA HIS A 728 -5.08 -45.73 -7.68
C HIS A 728 -3.86 -46.61 -7.43
N LEU A 729 -3.00 -46.19 -6.52
CA LEU A 729 -1.87 -46.98 -6.04
C LEU A 729 -2.23 -47.58 -4.70
N ASP A 730 -2.15 -48.88 -4.57
CA ASP A 730 -2.30 -49.61 -3.32
C ASP A 730 -1.33 -50.81 -3.25
N GLN A 731 -1.44 -51.63 -2.22
CA GLN A 731 -0.76 -52.93 -2.16
C GLN A 731 -1.77 -54.03 -2.46
N ALA A 732 -1.43 -54.88 -3.43
CA ALA A 732 -2.18 -56.09 -3.72
C ALA A 732 -2.10 -57.08 -2.55
N PRO A 733 -3.03 -58.06 -2.45
CA PRO A 733 -3.07 -59.03 -1.33
C PRO A 733 -1.80 -59.88 -1.18
N ASP A 734 -0.97 -59.95 -2.21
CA ASP A 734 0.33 -60.62 -2.25
C ASP A 734 1.50 -59.74 -1.78
N GLY A 735 1.22 -58.49 -1.37
CA GLY A 735 2.20 -57.52 -0.88
C GLY A 735 2.93 -56.73 -1.98
N LEU A 736 2.60 -56.94 -3.26
CA LEU A 736 3.16 -56.17 -4.37
C LEU A 736 2.44 -54.82 -4.53
N GLU A 737 3.17 -53.79 -4.96
CA GLU A 737 2.52 -52.53 -5.35
C GLU A 737 1.62 -52.78 -6.56
N ARG A 738 0.40 -52.25 -6.50
CA ARG A 738 -0.58 -52.33 -7.57
C ARG A 738 -0.96 -50.94 -8.06
N LEU A 739 -0.91 -50.77 -9.38
CA LEU A 739 -1.41 -49.61 -10.09
C LEU A 739 -2.75 -49.95 -10.76
N LEU A 740 -3.83 -49.53 -10.14
CA LEU A 740 -5.18 -49.64 -10.68
C LEU A 740 -5.51 -48.40 -11.53
N ILE A 741 -5.85 -48.63 -12.79
CA ILE A 741 -6.20 -47.60 -13.77
C ILE A 741 -7.70 -47.60 -13.96
N ARG A 742 -8.36 -46.57 -13.41
CA ARG A 742 -9.80 -46.37 -13.57
C ARG A 742 -10.03 -45.48 -14.79
N SER A 743 -10.71 -45.99 -15.81
CA SER A 743 -10.94 -45.30 -17.08
C SER A 743 -12.22 -45.82 -17.77
N PRO A 744 -12.90 -45.04 -18.63
CA PRO A 744 -14.09 -45.50 -19.35
C PRO A 744 -13.78 -46.52 -20.47
N GLY A 745 -12.51 -46.74 -20.81
CA GLY A 745 -12.10 -47.70 -21.84
C GLY A 745 -12.22 -49.17 -21.40
N ASN A 746 -12.27 -50.09 -22.37
CA ASN A 746 -12.19 -51.52 -22.10
C ASN A 746 -10.85 -51.86 -21.40
N PRO A 747 -10.84 -52.58 -20.26
CA PRO A 747 -9.62 -52.92 -19.53
C PRO A 747 -8.56 -53.62 -20.36
N ALA A 748 -8.96 -54.50 -21.29
CA ALA A 748 -8.02 -55.21 -22.15
C ALA A 748 -7.28 -54.24 -23.09
N ASP A 749 -8.00 -53.31 -23.71
CA ASP A 749 -7.43 -52.31 -24.62
C ASP A 749 -6.53 -51.32 -23.88
N ILE A 750 -6.91 -50.94 -22.66
CA ILE A 750 -6.10 -50.07 -21.78
C ILE A 750 -4.77 -50.75 -21.46
N LEU A 751 -4.81 -52.01 -21.02
CA LEU A 751 -3.61 -52.76 -20.68
C LEU A 751 -2.73 -53.00 -21.91
N ASP A 752 -3.31 -53.27 -23.08
CA ASP A 752 -2.59 -53.46 -24.33
C ASP A 752 -1.87 -52.18 -24.79
N ARG A 753 -2.56 -51.04 -24.78
CA ARG A 753 -1.95 -49.73 -25.08
C ARG A 753 -0.77 -49.40 -24.17
N LEU A 754 -0.85 -49.80 -22.90
CA LEU A 754 0.19 -49.57 -21.91
C LEU A 754 1.41 -50.49 -22.08
N GLN A 755 1.33 -51.59 -22.83
CA GLN A 755 2.50 -52.42 -23.15
C GLN A 755 3.53 -51.64 -23.97
N SER A 756 3.08 -50.66 -24.76
CA SER A 756 3.96 -49.77 -25.53
C SER A 756 4.70 -48.75 -24.65
N TYR A 757 4.33 -48.62 -23.37
CA TYR A 757 5.05 -47.78 -22.42
C TYR A 757 6.19 -48.58 -21.76
N SER A 758 7.40 -48.44 -22.28
CA SER A 758 8.57 -49.26 -21.94
C SER A 758 8.91 -49.31 -20.44
N THR A 759 8.78 -48.19 -19.72
CA THR A 759 9.03 -48.12 -18.27
C THR A 759 8.03 -48.97 -17.48
N LEU A 760 6.73 -48.86 -17.80
CA LEU A 760 5.67 -49.63 -17.15
C LEU A 760 5.80 -51.12 -17.46
N ALA A 761 6.07 -51.47 -18.72
CA ALA A 761 6.27 -52.85 -19.15
C ALA A 761 7.47 -53.52 -18.46
N THR A 762 8.53 -52.75 -18.18
CA THR A 762 9.72 -53.23 -17.45
C THR A 762 9.39 -53.52 -15.98
N LEU A 763 8.66 -52.62 -15.32
CA LEU A 763 8.20 -52.76 -13.93
C LEU A 763 7.27 -53.97 -13.71
N VAL A 764 6.38 -54.22 -14.66
CA VAL A 764 5.51 -55.40 -14.63
C VAL A 764 6.31 -56.69 -14.85
N ARG A 765 7.26 -56.69 -15.81
CA ARG A 765 8.10 -57.85 -16.12
C ARG A 765 9.07 -58.20 -14.99
N SER A 766 9.59 -57.20 -14.28
CA SER A 766 10.47 -57.36 -13.12
C SER A 766 9.72 -57.74 -11.83
N ARG A 767 8.39 -57.89 -11.89
CA ARG A 767 7.51 -58.18 -10.74
C ARG A 767 7.66 -57.16 -9.60
N LEU A 768 7.85 -55.88 -9.95
CA LEU A 768 7.85 -54.77 -8.99
C LEU A 768 6.50 -54.05 -8.95
N LEU A 769 5.64 -54.31 -9.92
CA LEU A 769 4.34 -53.67 -10.09
C LEU A 769 3.33 -54.61 -10.72
N THR A 770 2.12 -54.65 -10.19
CA THR A 770 0.96 -55.22 -10.87
C THR A 770 0.10 -54.09 -11.43
N VAL A 771 -0.25 -54.13 -12.73
CA VAL A 771 -1.12 -53.13 -13.34
C VAL A 771 -2.48 -53.75 -13.63
N GLU A 772 -3.53 -53.14 -13.10
CA GLU A 772 -4.91 -53.54 -13.35
C GLU A 772 -5.67 -52.38 -13.99
N ALA A 773 -6.67 -52.69 -14.81
CA ALA A 773 -7.56 -51.70 -15.38
C ALA A 773 -9.01 -52.01 -14.99
N GLN A 774 -9.76 -50.98 -14.61
CA GLN A 774 -11.17 -51.10 -14.25
C GLN A 774 -11.99 -50.08 -15.03
N ILE A 775 -13.11 -50.55 -15.60
CA ILE A 775 -14.08 -49.67 -16.23
C ILE A 775 -14.65 -48.74 -15.17
N CYS A 776 -14.48 -47.45 -15.39
CA CYS A 776 -14.96 -46.41 -14.50
C CYS A 776 -15.21 -45.14 -15.31
N GLU A 777 -16.46 -44.72 -15.33
CA GLU A 777 -16.84 -43.49 -16.01
C GLU A 777 -16.23 -42.26 -15.30
N PRO A 778 -15.85 -41.19 -16.03
CA PRO A 778 -15.18 -40.02 -15.44
C PRO A 778 -15.98 -39.33 -14.31
N HIS A 779 -17.32 -39.46 -14.32
CA HIS A 779 -18.17 -38.90 -13.27
C HIS A 779 -18.03 -39.66 -11.93
N GLN A 780 -17.52 -40.89 -11.93
CA GLN A 780 -17.31 -41.74 -10.76
C GLN A 780 -15.87 -41.64 -10.20
N PHE A 781 -15.02 -40.79 -10.78
CA PHE A 781 -13.68 -40.55 -10.26
C PHE A 781 -13.74 -39.85 -8.89
N SER A 782 -12.89 -40.28 -7.96
CA SER A 782 -12.82 -39.67 -6.63
C SER A 782 -12.34 -38.23 -6.74
N ARG A 783 -12.86 -37.34 -5.90
CA ARG A 783 -12.57 -35.90 -5.92
C ARG A 783 -11.96 -35.43 -4.61
N ASN A 784 -11.12 -34.41 -4.69
CA ASN A 784 -10.69 -33.69 -3.49
C ASN A 784 -11.88 -32.92 -2.92
N LYS A 785 -12.30 -33.24 -1.69
CA LYS A 785 -13.46 -32.63 -1.02
C LYS A 785 -13.33 -31.10 -0.84
N HIS A 786 -12.11 -30.57 -0.84
CA HIS A 786 -11.84 -29.16 -0.58
C HIS A 786 -11.77 -28.31 -1.85
N SER A 787 -11.26 -28.86 -2.95
CA SER A 787 -11.04 -28.10 -4.20
C SER A 787 -11.89 -28.57 -5.38
N GLY A 788 -12.65 -29.67 -5.23
CA GLY A 788 -13.43 -30.30 -6.30
C GLY A 788 -12.60 -31.00 -7.38
N LYS A 789 -11.27 -30.83 -7.35
CA LYS A 789 -10.33 -31.36 -8.35
C LYS A 789 -10.35 -32.88 -8.36
N ILE A 790 -10.22 -33.45 -9.57
CA ILE A 790 -9.97 -34.88 -9.74
C ILE A 790 -8.46 -35.10 -9.63
N PRO A 791 -7.94 -35.68 -8.52
CA PRO A 791 -6.54 -36.06 -8.47
C PRO A 791 -6.27 -37.12 -9.55
N SER A 792 -5.22 -36.89 -10.34
CA SER A 792 -4.75 -37.83 -11.37
C SER A 792 -4.23 -39.14 -10.76
N VAL A 793 -3.81 -39.09 -9.49
CA VAL A 793 -3.25 -40.20 -8.71
C VAL A 793 -3.82 -40.14 -7.30
N ILE A 794 -4.26 -41.30 -6.79
CA ILE A 794 -4.59 -41.54 -5.40
C ILE A 794 -3.60 -42.58 -4.90
N ASP A 795 -2.72 -42.16 -3.99
CA ASP A 795 -1.72 -43.06 -3.40
C ASP A 795 -2.20 -43.50 -2.01
N ALA A 796 -2.53 -44.79 -1.89
CA ALA A 796 -3.01 -45.44 -0.68
C ALA A 796 -1.98 -46.43 -0.10
N ARG A 797 -0.74 -46.42 -0.61
CA ARG A 797 0.39 -47.12 0.02
C ARG A 797 0.63 -46.48 1.39
N ARG A 798 0.34 -47.21 2.47
CA ARG A 798 0.58 -46.76 3.85
C ARG A 798 1.83 -47.39 4.42
#